data_AF-A0A553F093-F1
#
_entry.id   AF-A0A553F093-F1
#
_cell.length_a   1.000
_cell.length_b   1.000
_cell.length_c   1.000
_cell.angle_alpha   90.00
_cell.angle_beta   90.00
_cell.angle_gamma   90.00
#
_symmetry.space_group_name_H-M   'P 1'
#
loop_
_entity.id
_entity.type
_entity.pdbx_description
1 polymer ?
#
loop_
_entity_poly.entity_id
_entity_poly.type
_entity_poly.pdbx_seq_one_letter_code
_entity_poly.pdbx_strand_id
1 'polypeptide(L)'
;MEENIIGIVGIIFGVIILIGVVSSFIKMYRKAVQGEALVRTGMGGTKVSFSGMFVVPVLHKIEIMDITLKTVVIARTGKEGLVCKDNMRADIKVTFFVRVNQTHEDVKQVAQSIGCSRASNQEGLELLFDAKFSEALKTVGKQFEFVSLYNSRDEFKREILNIIGTDLNGYVLDDCAIDYLEQTPIESMNENNILDAEGIKKIIDLTSKQKIEANHIQREKEKTITKQDVEAKETVLELERQLAESTAKQKREIESVQAREESETSKIKEEERLKAEKAKIAADEELMVAEENKLREVVVAQKNKERTEAVENERVEQAQLLEATEKERIVELKRIEKEKAIEEERKNIQDVIRERVSIEKTVVEEQERMADIKAMAGAERTKNVAITLAEKDAEESLVKEIKSAEAKKQASEHLAKQMMIDAQAQESSATHKAEAKKTLAEAQAAEAAALGMAEAQVMEAKAAAREKQGDSEASVIEAQSEAEAKGIRLKGMAKADAEEKIGLAEAKVMHEKFTADAVGIEKKAEAMKILDGVSKDHEEFKLRLEKEKQIELAQINIQKDIAMAQAEVISEALKAANIDIVGGETMFFDKIVGSITSGKSADRLISNSDVLSEVKDTFFSTDTGTNFKDKIRGFVDQFGISSEELRNLSISALLLKMIGQAEDDESKNVLSQLKSLTETLGISNNNAGSLGFK
;
A
#
# COMPACT_ATOMS: atom_id res chain seq x y z
N MET A 1 -0.89 110.87 -14.67
CA MET A 1 -1.16 109.89 -13.60
C MET A 1 -2.22 108.86 -14.02
N GLU A 2 -3.20 109.21 -14.86
CA GLU A 2 -4.28 108.29 -15.28
C GLU A 2 -3.82 107.13 -16.19
N GLU A 3 -2.88 107.34 -17.13
CA GLU A 3 -2.38 106.25 -18.00
C GLU A 3 -1.66 105.14 -17.23
N ASN A 4 -0.94 105.49 -16.15
CA ASN A 4 -0.28 104.50 -15.30
C ASN A 4 -1.28 103.66 -14.50
N ILE A 5 -2.45 104.21 -14.16
CA ILE A 5 -3.49 103.50 -13.41
C ILE A 5 -4.15 102.42 -14.30
N ILE A 6 -4.40 102.72 -15.58
CA ILE A 6 -4.99 101.76 -16.53
C ILE A 6 -4.03 100.58 -16.79
N GLY A 7 -2.73 100.86 -16.96
CA GLY A 7 -1.71 99.82 -17.10
C GLY A 7 -1.60 98.92 -15.85
N ILE A 8 -1.64 99.51 -14.66
CA ILE A 8 -1.61 98.77 -13.38
C ILE A 8 -2.87 97.91 -13.21
N VAL A 9 -4.05 98.42 -13.55
CA VAL A 9 -5.32 97.66 -13.48
C VAL A 9 -5.31 96.49 -14.46
N GLY A 10 -4.79 96.67 -15.68
CA GLY A 10 -4.63 95.59 -16.66
C GLY A 10 -3.67 94.49 -16.19
N ILE A 11 -2.54 94.86 -15.57
CA ILE A 11 -1.59 93.91 -14.99
C ILE A 11 -2.22 93.16 -13.82
N ILE A 12 -2.92 93.84 -12.90
CA ILE A 12 -3.62 93.22 -11.77
C ILE A 12 -4.69 92.24 -12.27
N PHE A 13 -5.47 92.63 -13.27
CA PHE A 13 -6.49 91.75 -13.86
C PHE A 13 -5.88 90.52 -14.55
N GLY A 14 -4.79 90.71 -15.30
CA GLY A 14 -4.02 89.61 -15.90
C GLY A 14 -3.45 88.65 -14.85
N VAL A 15 -2.94 89.18 -13.73
CA VAL A 15 -2.45 88.37 -12.60
C VAL A 15 -3.59 87.62 -11.91
N ILE A 16 -4.77 88.22 -11.74
CA ILE A 16 -5.95 87.55 -11.16
C ILE A 16 -6.42 86.40 -12.05
N ILE A 17 -6.49 86.61 -13.38
CA ILE A 17 -6.83 85.54 -14.33
C ILE A 17 -5.78 84.43 -14.27
N LEU A 18 -4.50 84.78 -14.27
CA LEU A 18 -3.41 83.80 -14.17
C LEU A 18 -3.52 82.98 -12.87
N ILE A 19 -3.75 83.62 -11.73
CA ILE A 19 -3.96 82.96 -10.44
C ILE A 19 -5.23 82.09 -10.48
N GLY A 20 -6.31 82.56 -11.11
CA GLY A 20 -7.53 81.79 -11.29
C GLY A 20 -7.32 80.52 -12.12
N VAL A 21 -6.59 80.63 -13.23
CA VAL A 21 -6.23 79.49 -14.09
C VAL A 21 -5.34 78.51 -13.32
N VAL A 22 -4.27 78.99 -12.67
CA VAL A 22 -3.36 78.16 -11.87
C VAL A 22 -4.09 77.47 -10.72
N SER A 23 -4.97 78.19 -9.99
CA SER A 23 -5.81 77.62 -8.93
C SER A 23 -6.74 76.52 -9.46
N SER A 24 -7.30 76.72 -10.66
CA SER A 24 -8.14 75.72 -11.32
C SER A 24 -7.35 74.45 -11.67
N PHE A 25 -6.13 74.57 -12.20
CA PHE A 25 -5.25 73.43 -12.46
C PHE A 25 -4.85 72.67 -11.18
N ILE A 26 -4.58 73.38 -10.08
CA ILE A 26 -4.26 72.76 -8.79
C ILE A 26 -5.47 71.98 -8.26
N LYS A 27 -6.68 72.53 -8.35
CA LYS A 27 -7.91 71.85 -7.93
C LYS A 27 -8.25 70.63 -8.80
N MET A 28 -7.82 70.63 -10.07
CA MET A 28 -8.04 69.51 -10.99
C MET A 28 -7.09 68.33 -10.74
N TYR A 29 -5.96 68.53 -10.06
CA TYR A 29 -5.05 67.43 -9.75
C TYR A 29 -5.45 66.74 -8.43
N ARG A 30 -5.95 65.51 -8.52
CA ARG A 30 -6.27 64.67 -7.36
C ARG A 30 -5.13 63.69 -7.12
N LYS A 31 -4.64 63.65 -5.88
CA LYS A 31 -3.61 62.69 -5.42
C LYS A 31 -4.30 61.48 -4.80
N ALA A 32 -3.79 60.29 -5.08
CA ALA A 32 -4.20 59.06 -4.45
C ALA A 32 -3.47 58.89 -3.12
N VAL A 33 -4.14 58.31 -2.12
CA VAL A 33 -3.49 57.84 -0.90
C VAL A 33 -2.89 56.46 -1.16
N GLN A 34 -1.81 56.12 -0.47
CA GLN A 34 -1.20 54.79 -0.59
C GLN A 34 -2.22 53.72 -0.16
N GLY A 35 -2.40 52.68 -1.00
CA GLY A 35 -3.43 51.67 -0.78
C GLY A 35 -4.78 51.99 -1.45
N GLU A 36 -4.90 53.11 -2.16
CA GLU A 36 -6.07 53.45 -2.96
C GLU A 36 -5.71 53.60 -4.45
N ALA A 37 -6.63 53.20 -5.32
CA ALA A 37 -6.56 53.44 -6.75
C ALA A 37 -7.64 54.44 -7.15
N LEU A 38 -7.27 55.48 -7.90
CA LEU A 38 -8.21 56.43 -8.46
C LEU A 38 -8.69 55.91 -9.81
N VAL A 39 -10.00 55.70 -9.92
CA VAL A 39 -10.67 55.29 -11.15
C VAL A 39 -11.45 56.48 -11.69
N ARG A 40 -11.01 57.00 -12.82
CA ARG A 40 -11.66 58.13 -13.50
C ARG A 40 -12.48 57.63 -14.68
N THR A 41 -13.77 57.92 -14.68
CA THR A 41 -14.71 57.62 -15.77
C THR A 41 -15.15 58.90 -16.46
N GLY A 42 -15.40 58.88 -17.78
CA GLY A 42 -15.85 60.03 -18.56
C GLY A 42 -15.17 60.19 -19.92
N MET A 43 -15.01 61.42 -20.39
CA MET A 43 -14.43 61.71 -21.73
C MET A 43 -13.00 61.15 -21.85
N GLY A 44 -12.79 60.21 -22.78
CA GLY A 44 -11.54 59.47 -22.96
C GLY A 44 -11.46 58.12 -22.23
N GLY A 45 -12.59 57.58 -21.76
CA GLY A 45 -12.71 56.23 -21.18
C GLY A 45 -12.28 56.13 -19.72
N THR A 46 -12.37 54.91 -19.17
CA THR A 46 -11.94 54.60 -17.81
C THR A 46 -10.42 54.58 -17.71
N LYS A 47 -9.84 55.42 -16.86
CA LYS A 47 -8.40 55.45 -16.55
C LYS A 47 -8.16 55.24 -15.07
N VAL A 48 -7.14 54.47 -14.75
CA VAL A 48 -6.73 54.15 -13.38
C VAL A 48 -5.40 54.83 -13.08
N SER A 49 -5.23 55.41 -11.89
CA SER A 49 -3.95 55.94 -11.41
C SER A 49 -3.75 55.65 -9.91
N PHE A 50 -2.55 55.23 -9.53
CA PHE A 50 -2.17 54.91 -8.14
C PHE A 50 -1.44 56.06 -7.42
N SER A 51 -1.07 57.13 -8.14
CA SER A 51 -0.30 58.26 -7.57
C SER A 51 -1.12 59.55 -7.60
N GLY A 52 -1.61 59.92 -8.77
CA GLY A 52 -2.45 61.07 -8.97
C GLY A 52 -2.83 61.24 -10.43
N MET A 53 -3.92 61.96 -10.67
CA MET A 53 -4.38 62.24 -12.03
C MET A 53 -5.17 63.54 -12.12
N PHE A 54 -5.17 64.13 -13.32
CA PHE A 54 -6.00 65.28 -13.64
C PHE A 54 -7.46 64.84 -13.87
N VAL A 55 -8.36 65.47 -13.12
CA VAL A 55 -9.81 65.26 -13.16
C VAL A 55 -10.47 66.61 -13.44
N VAL A 56 -11.20 66.68 -14.55
CA VAL A 56 -11.98 67.86 -14.94
C VAL A 56 -13.38 67.71 -14.31
N PRO A 57 -13.81 68.56 -13.36
CA PRO A 57 -15.05 68.38 -12.57
C PRO A 57 -16.37 68.27 -13.35
N VAL A 58 -16.36 68.55 -14.66
CA VAL A 58 -17.52 68.45 -15.56
C VAL A 58 -17.43 67.26 -16.51
N LEU A 59 -16.23 66.90 -16.99
CA LEU A 59 -16.04 65.85 -17.99
C LEU A 59 -15.73 64.48 -17.39
N HIS A 60 -15.31 64.45 -16.13
CA HIS A 60 -14.78 63.27 -15.46
C HIS A 60 -15.40 63.09 -14.08
N LYS A 61 -15.83 61.87 -13.79
CA LYS A 61 -16.17 61.40 -12.44
C LYS A 61 -14.99 60.61 -11.90
N ILE A 62 -14.67 60.81 -10.62
CA ILE A 62 -13.62 60.07 -9.92
C ILE A 62 -14.26 59.20 -8.85
N GLU A 63 -13.84 57.94 -8.83
CA GLU A 63 -14.17 56.97 -7.80
C GLU A 63 -12.87 56.45 -7.20
N ILE A 64 -12.89 56.21 -5.89
CA ILE A 64 -11.75 55.70 -5.15
C ILE A 64 -12.01 54.22 -4.89
N MET A 65 -11.02 53.39 -5.13
CA MET A 65 -11.08 51.96 -4.86
C MET A 65 -9.95 51.58 -3.92
N ASP A 66 -10.31 51.01 -2.78
CA ASP A 66 -9.35 50.46 -1.82
C ASP A 66 -8.76 49.16 -2.38
N ILE A 67 -7.43 49.11 -2.49
CA ILE A 67 -6.65 47.97 -2.99
C ILE A 67 -5.90 47.25 -1.85
N THR A 68 -6.21 47.56 -0.59
CA THR A 68 -5.64 46.90 0.58
C THR A 68 -6.18 45.47 0.77
N LEU A 69 -5.50 44.70 1.62
CA LEU A 69 -5.90 43.36 2.00
C LEU A 69 -7.23 43.38 2.77
N LYS A 70 -8.16 42.54 2.33
CA LYS A 70 -9.44 42.27 2.99
C LYS A 70 -9.53 40.78 3.32
N THR A 71 -10.24 40.47 4.39
CA THR A 71 -10.47 39.09 4.83
C THR A 71 -11.85 38.62 4.41
N VAL A 72 -11.94 37.41 3.87
CA VAL A 72 -13.19 36.71 3.58
C VAL A 72 -13.20 35.44 4.42
N VAL A 73 -14.15 35.33 5.35
CA VAL A 73 -14.22 34.19 6.28
C VAL A 73 -15.25 33.19 5.78
N ILE A 74 -14.83 31.95 5.56
CA ILE A 74 -15.71 30.84 5.18
C ILE A 74 -15.73 29.83 6.30
N ALA A 75 -16.93 29.57 6.84
CA ALA A 75 -17.15 28.59 7.88
C ALA A 75 -18.06 27.46 7.37
N ARG A 76 -17.66 26.22 7.63
CA ARG A 76 -18.42 25.01 7.28
C ARG A 76 -18.48 24.13 8.51
N THR A 77 -19.65 24.06 9.14
CA THR A 77 -19.84 23.37 10.43
C THR A 77 -21.10 22.51 10.42
N GLY A 78 -21.10 21.43 11.20
CA GLY A 78 -22.24 20.55 11.37
C GLY A 78 -22.64 19.86 10.06
N LYS A 79 -23.90 20.04 9.63
CA LYS A 79 -24.43 19.44 8.40
C LYS A 79 -23.75 19.92 7.13
N GLU A 80 -23.15 21.10 7.16
CA GLU A 80 -22.38 21.67 6.06
C GLU A 80 -20.88 21.42 6.20
N GLY A 81 -20.45 20.60 7.17
CA GLY A 81 -19.06 20.23 7.38
C GLY A 81 -18.42 19.64 6.12
N LEU A 82 -17.12 19.88 6.00
CA LEU A 82 -16.28 19.45 4.89
C LEU A 82 -16.18 17.93 4.85
N VAL A 83 -16.58 17.32 3.74
CA VAL A 83 -16.50 15.87 3.56
C VAL A 83 -15.11 15.48 3.06
N CYS A 84 -14.41 14.66 3.84
CA CYS A 84 -13.07 14.19 3.53
C CYS A 84 -13.09 12.95 2.60
N LYS A 85 -11.91 12.51 2.16
CA LYS A 85 -11.73 11.30 1.34
C LYS A 85 -12.27 10.04 1.99
N ASP A 86 -12.08 9.91 3.30
CA ASP A 86 -12.53 8.80 4.17
C ASP A 86 -14.01 8.93 4.60
N ASN A 87 -14.76 9.86 3.98
CA ASN A 87 -16.15 10.17 4.29
C ASN A 87 -16.40 10.66 5.72
N MET A 88 -15.34 10.99 6.47
CA MET A 88 -15.48 11.73 7.72
C MET A 88 -15.77 13.21 7.42
N ARG A 89 -16.64 13.82 8.23
CA ARG A 89 -16.88 15.26 8.17
C ARG A 89 -16.00 16.02 9.14
N ALA A 90 -15.44 17.12 8.65
CA ALA A 90 -14.68 18.07 9.42
C ALA A 90 -15.39 19.42 9.47
N ASP A 91 -15.51 19.98 10.66
CA ASP A 91 -15.89 21.36 10.86
C ASP A 91 -14.64 22.23 10.65
N ILE A 92 -14.72 23.18 9.72
CA ILE A 92 -13.58 24.01 9.34
C ILE A 92 -13.98 25.49 9.24
N LYS A 93 -13.08 26.37 9.69
CA LYS A 93 -13.16 27.81 9.47
C LYS A 93 -11.87 28.29 8.82
N VAL A 94 -11.99 28.86 7.63
CA VAL A 94 -10.86 29.35 6.84
C VAL A 94 -11.05 30.83 6.54
N THR A 95 -10.01 31.62 6.83
CA THR A 95 -9.94 33.04 6.49
C THR A 95 -9.05 33.22 5.26
N PHE A 96 -9.62 33.79 4.20
CA PHE A 96 -8.94 34.09 2.94
C PHE A 96 -8.54 35.56 2.90
N PHE A 97 -7.30 35.86 2.52
CA PHE A 97 -6.78 37.22 2.38
C PHE A 97 -6.80 37.62 0.91
N VAL A 98 -7.77 38.45 0.53
CA VAL A 98 -8.01 38.88 -0.85
C VAL A 98 -7.67 40.35 -0.99
N ARG A 99 -7.04 40.72 -2.10
CA ARG A 99 -6.84 42.13 -2.48
C ARG A 99 -6.98 42.30 -3.98
N VAL A 100 -7.20 43.53 -4.44
CA VAL A 100 -7.12 43.83 -5.87
C VAL A 100 -5.66 43.94 -6.30
N ASN A 101 -5.33 43.41 -7.47
CA ASN A 101 -3.97 43.51 -7.98
C ASN A 101 -3.62 44.96 -8.34
N GLN A 102 -2.37 45.36 -8.16
CA GLN A 102 -1.91 46.73 -8.41
C GLN A 102 -1.54 46.96 -9.89
N THR A 103 -2.37 46.46 -10.82
CA THR A 103 -2.19 46.69 -12.25
C THR A 103 -3.34 47.54 -12.77
N HIS A 104 -3.07 48.33 -13.80
CA HIS A 104 -4.08 49.23 -14.38
C HIS A 104 -5.26 48.46 -15.00
N GLU A 105 -5.00 47.30 -15.60
CA GLU A 105 -6.03 46.47 -16.23
C GLU A 105 -6.91 45.77 -15.19
N ASP A 106 -6.32 45.18 -14.14
CA ASP A 106 -7.09 44.45 -13.12
C ASP A 106 -8.02 45.38 -12.33
N VAL A 107 -7.51 46.56 -11.93
CA VAL A 107 -8.34 47.58 -11.26
C VAL A 107 -9.48 48.04 -12.16
N LYS A 108 -9.21 48.23 -13.46
CA LYS A 108 -10.24 48.65 -14.42
C LYS A 108 -11.29 47.55 -14.61
N GLN A 109 -10.89 46.29 -14.65
CA GLN A 109 -11.79 45.14 -14.76
C GLN A 109 -12.70 45.00 -13.53
N VAL A 110 -12.15 45.12 -12.32
CA VAL A 110 -12.91 45.10 -11.06
C VAL A 110 -13.89 46.28 -11.00
N ALA A 111 -13.42 47.48 -11.36
CA ALA A 111 -14.25 48.67 -11.35
C ALA A 111 -15.41 48.59 -12.35
N GLN A 112 -15.23 47.91 -13.49
CA GLN A 112 -16.29 47.74 -14.50
C GLN A 112 -17.26 46.60 -14.16
N SER A 113 -16.79 45.51 -13.55
CA SER A 113 -17.61 44.32 -13.28
C SER A 113 -18.43 44.43 -11.99
N ILE A 114 -17.84 44.93 -10.91
CA ILE A 114 -18.43 44.96 -9.56
C ILE A 114 -18.75 46.39 -9.12
N GLY A 115 -17.94 47.37 -9.57
CA GLY A 115 -18.01 48.77 -9.18
C GLY A 115 -17.11 49.11 -8.00
N CYS A 116 -16.49 50.30 -8.01
CA CYS A 116 -15.47 50.72 -7.04
C CYS A 116 -15.96 50.67 -5.59
N SER A 117 -17.23 51.02 -5.34
CA SER A 117 -17.79 51.04 -3.98
C SER A 117 -18.06 49.65 -3.40
N ARG A 118 -18.44 48.67 -4.23
CA ARG A 118 -18.71 47.29 -3.78
C ARG A 118 -17.44 46.46 -3.71
N ALA A 119 -16.49 46.74 -4.60
CA ALA A 119 -15.18 46.08 -4.63
C ALA A 119 -14.37 46.29 -3.33
N SER A 120 -14.61 47.40 -2.64
CA SER A 120 -13.92 47.74 -1.40
C SER A 120 -14.68 47.33 -0.13
N ASN A 121 -15.92 46.83 -0.24
CA ASN A 121 -16.72 46.43 0.92
C ASN A 121 -16.55 44.93 1.22
N GLN A 122 -16.22 44.60 2.48
CA GLN A 122 -16.00 43.22 2.92
C GLN A 122 -17.24 42.33 2.75
N GLU A 123 -18.42 42.78 3.17
CA GLU A 123 -19.66 41.99 3.02
C GLU A 123 -19.98 41.70 1.53
N GLY A 124 -19.63 42.63 0.65
CA GLY A 124 -19.78 42.45 -0.79
C GLY A 124 -18.84 41.37 -1.34
N LEU A 125 -17.58 41.37 -0.88
CA LEU A 125 -16.58 40.38 -1.28
C LEU A 125 -16.93 38.97 -0.77
N GLU A 126 -17.45 38.87 0.46
CA GLU A 126 -17.93 37.61 1.02
C GLU A 126 -19.03 37.03 0.13
N LEU A 127 -20.06 37.81 -0.23
CA LEU A 127 -21.14 37.33 -1.09
C LEU A 127 -20.67 36.93 -2.50
N LEU A 128 -19.68 37.64 -3.05
CA LEU A 128 -19.15 37.38 -4.40
C LEU A 128 -18.33 36.09 -4.47
N PHE A 129 -17.56 35.79 -3.42
CA PHE A 129 -16.59 34.69 -3.45
C PHE A 129 -16.99 33.48 -2.59
N ASP A 130 -18.02 33.57 -1.75
CA ASP A 130 -18.47 32.46 -0.87
C ASP A 130 -18.67 31.16 -1.66
N ALA A 131 -19.39 31.22 -2.78
CA ALA A 131 -19.63 30.05 -3.62
C ALA A 131 -18.34 29.47 -4.20
N LYS A 132 -17.42 30.32 -4.71
CA LYS A 132 -16.17 29.88 -5.34
C LYS A 132 -15.20 29.29 -4.32
N PHE A 133 -15.01 29.95 -3.18
CA PHE A 133 -14.13 29.47 -2.11
C PHE A 133 -14.71 28.24 -1.43
N SER A 134 -16.03 28.18 -1.24
CA SER A 134 -16.65 26.98 -0.73
C SER A 134 -16.49 25.79 -1.67
N GLU A 135 -16.58 25.98 -2.98
CA GLU A 135 -16.39 24.89 -3.94
C GLU A 135 -14.95 24.39 -3.95
N ALA A 136 -13.99 25.31 -3.88
CA ALA A 136 -12.58 24.96 -3.74
C ALA A 136 -12.33 24.15 -2.46
N LEU A 137 -12.84 24.60 -1.31
CA LEU A 137 -12.71 23.88 -0.04
C LEU A 137 -13.28 22.47 -0.13
N LYS A 138 -14.48 22.29 -0.71
CA LYS A 138 -15.09 20.97 -0.91
C LYS A 138 -14.24 20.07 -1.80
N THR A 139 -13.70 20.63 -2.88
CA THR A 139 -12.87 19.89 -3.85
C THR A 139 -11.57 19.42 -3.20
N VAL A 140 -10.84 20.31 -2.51
CA VAL A 140 -9.60 19.94 -1.82
C VAL A 140 -9.89 18.97 -0.68
N GLY A 141 -10.90 19.24 0.15
CA GLY A 141 -11.23 18.39 1.29
C GLY A 141 -11.47 16.93 0.88
N LYS A 142 -12.08 16.70 -0.28
CA LYS A 142 -12.34 15.33 -0.78
C LYS A 142 -11.07 14.58 -1.18
N GLN A 143 -9.95 15.26 -1.39
CA GLN A 143 -8.67 14.65 -1.74
C GLN A 143 -7.90 14.15 -0.51
N PHE A 144 -8.13 14.73 0.66
CA PHE A 144 -7.42 14.42 1.90
C PHE A 144 -8.23 13.56 2.86
N GLU A 145 -7.57 12.68 3.61
CA GLU A 145 -8.15 12.00 4.77
C GLU A 145 -8.22 12.96 5.96
N PHE A 146 -9.16 12.74 6.89
CA PHE A 146 -9.38 13.66 8.01
C PHE A 146 -8.12 13.88 8.85
N VAL A 147 -7.39 12.80 9.17
CA VAL A 147 -6.15 12.86 9.96
C VAL A 147 -5.07 13.68 9.25
N SER A 148 -4.99 13.60 7.92
CA SER A 148 -4.03 14.35 7.12
C SER A 148 -4.29 15.86 7.12
N LEU A 149 -5.54 16.29 7.32
CA LEU A 149 -5.86 17.71 7.47
C LEU A 149 -5.23 18.33 8.73
N TYR A 150 -4.93 17.52 9.75
CA TYR A 150 -4.19 17.97 10.94
C TYR A 150 -2.68 17.94 10.73
N ASN A 151 -2.17 16.84 10.18
CA ASN A 151 -0.73 16.61 10.07
C ASN A 151 -0.09 17.45 8.95
N SER A 152 -0.80 17.67 7.85
CA SER A 152 -0.29 18.31 6.63
C SER A 152 -1.06 19.59 6.27
N ARG A 153 -1.24 20.49 7.26
CA ARG A 153 -1.99 21.76 7.07
C ARG A 153 -1.46 22.63 5.93
N ASP A 154 -0.13 22.68 5.75
CA ASP A 154 0.50 23.50 4.70
C ASP A 154 0.27 22.95 3.29
N GLU A 155 0.11 21.64 3.15
CA GLU A 155 -0.21 21.01 1.87
C GLU A 155 -1.67 21.29 1.49
N PHE A 156 -2.58 21.10 2.44
CA PHE A 156 -3.99 21.44 2.26
C PHE A 156 -4.17 22.93 1.90
N LYS A 157 -3.44 23.82 2.59
CA LYS A 157 -3.39 25.26 2.27
C LYS A 157 -2.93 25.54 0.84
N ARG A 158 -1.84 24.91 0.39
CA ARG A 158 -1.32 25.08 -0.98
C ARG A 158 -2.32 24.60 -2.03
N GLU A 159 -2.95 23.45 -1.81
CA GLU A 159 -3.95 22.94 -2.75
C GLU A 159 -5.19 23.84 -2.83
N ILE A 160 -5.62 24.45 -1.72
CA ILE A 160 -6.68 25.46 -1.74
C ILE A 160 -6.29 26.65 -2.63
N LEU A 161 -5.08 27.17 -2.48
CA LEU A 161 -4.58 28.29 -3.30
C LEU A 161 -4.50 27.89 -4.79
N ASN A 162 -4.05 26.67 -5.08
CA ASN A 162 -3.93 26.15 -6.45
C ASN A 162 -5.30 26.02 -7.15
N ILE A 163 -6.31 25.48 -6.47
CA ILE A 163 -7.65 25.28 -7.06
C ILE A 163 -8.38 26.60 -7.28
N ILE A 164 -8.26 27.55 -6.36
CA ILE A 164 -8.89 28.87 -6.53
C ILE A 164 -8.25 29.63 -7.71
N GLY A 165 -6.93 29.42 -7.90
CA GLY A 165 -6.14 30.07 -8.93
C GLY A 165 -5.87 31.54 -8.64
N THR A 166 -5.10 32.17 -9.53
CA THR A 166 -4.69 33.59 -9.40
C THR A 166 -5.64 34.57 -10.06
N ASP A 167 -6.59 34.11 -10.88
CA ASP A 167 -7.48 34.99 -11.64
C ASP A 167 -8.89 35.03 -11.03
N LEU A 168 -9.08 35.95 -10.08
CA LEU A 168 -10.37 36.24 -9.47
C LEU A 168 -10.99 37.50 -10.08
N ASN A 169 -11.03 37.62 -11.42
CA ASN A 169 -11.57 38.80 -12.12
C ASN A 169 -10.88 40.11 -11.71
N GLY A 170 -9.56 40.09 -11.59
CA GLY A 170 -8.72 41.22 -11.15
C GLY A 170 -8.44 41.28 -9.63
N TYR A 171 -9.05 40.41 -8.83
CA TYR A 171 -8.59 40.14 -7.46
C TYR A 171 -7.48 39.08 -7.46
N VAL A 172 -6.66 39.13 -6.43
CA VAL A 172 -5.62 38.15 -6.12
C VAL A 172 -5.85 37.65 -4.71
N LEU A 173 -5.77 36.33 -4.55
CA LEU A 173 -5.70 35.69 -3.25
C LEU A 173 -4.24 35.70 -2.79
N ASP A 174 -3.95 36.45 -1.74
CA ASP A 174 -2.60 36.62 -1.21
C ASP A 174 -2.22 35.40 -0.35
N ASP A 175 -3.13 35.00 0.54
CA ASP A 175 -2.94 33.85 1.41
C ASP A 175 -4.29 33.30 1.96
N CYS A 176 -4.25 32.14 2.60
CA CYS A 176 -5.35 31.66 3.45
C CYS A 176 -4.85 31.08 4.79
N ALA A 177 -5.68 31.19 5.81
CA ALA A 177 -5.41 30.70 7.16
C ALA A 177 -6.56 29.82 7.65
N ILE A 178 -6.24 28.68 8.27
CA ILE A 178 -7.22 27.76 8.84
C ILE A 178 -7.31 28.08 10.33
N ASP A 179 -8.39 28.74 10.73
CA ASP A 179 -8.59 29.19 12.12
C ASP A 179 -9.07 28.05 13.01
N TYR A 180 -9.93 27.18 12.47
CA TYR A 180 -10.55 26.08 13.19
C TYR A 180 -10.65 24.85 12.30
N LEU A 181 -10.31 23.70 12.86
CA LEU A 181 -10.46 22.39 12.22
C LEU A 181 -10.75 21.37 13.32
N GLU A 182 -11.96 20.83 13.33
CA GLU A 182 -12.40 19.76 14.22
C GLU A 182 -13.20 18.69 13.50
N GLN A 183 -13.32 17.52 14.09
CA GLN A 183 -14.25 16.52 13.61
C GLN A 183 -15.67 17.00 13.88
N THR A 184 -16.56 16.92 12.88
CA THR A 184 -17.98 17.19 13.13
C THR A 184 -18.53 16.16 14.13
N PRO A 185 -19.26 16.57 15.19
CA PRO A 185 -19.86 15.64 16.13
C PRO A 185 -20.83 14.68 15.44
N ILE A 186 -20.88 13.43 15.91
CA ILE A 186 -21.75 12.37 15.33
C ILE A 186 -23.23 12.79 15.34
N GLU A 187 -23.65 13.54 16.36
CA GLU A 187 -25.02 14.06 16.51
C GLU A 187 -25.46 14.98 15.37
N SER A 188 -24.50 15.64 14.71
CA SER A 188 -24.75 16.52 13.57
C SER A 188 -24.75 15.80 12.22
N MET A 189 -24.39 14.51 12.20
CA MET A 189 -24.38 13.66 11.01
C MET A 189 -25.73 12.97 10.82
N ASN A 190 -26.10 12.69 9.56
CA ASN A 190 -27.37 12.04 9.25
C ASN A 190 -27.16 10.57 8.88
N GLU A 191 -27.65 9.65 9.70
CA GLU A 191 -27.58 8.20 9.43
C GLU A 191 -28.25 7.77 8.12
N ASN A 192 -29.22 8.55 7.62
CA ASN A 192 -29.89 8.27 6.35
C ASN A 192 -29.09 8.73 5.12
N ASN A 193 -27.98 9.45 5.29
CA ASN A 193 -27.08 9.83 4.21
C ASN A 193 -25.97 8.79 4.06
N ILE A 194 -25.73 8.30 2.84
CA ILE A 194 -24.75 7.23 2.57
C ILE A 194 -23.33 7.61 3.01
N LEU A 195 -22.90 8.85 2.73
CA LEU A 195 -21.56 9.30 3.08
C LEU A 195 -21.39 9.43 4.59
N ASP A 196 -22.39 10.00 5.26
CA ASP A 196 -22.39 10.15 6.71
C ASP A 196 -22.45 8.79 7.41
N ALA A 197 -23.26 7.84 6.91
CA ALA A 197 -23.33 6.49 7.45
C ALA A 197 -21.99 5.75 7.35
N GLU A 198 -21.27 5.91 6.23
CA GLU A 198 -19.94 5.33 6.06
C GLU A 198 -18.90 6.01 6.96
N GLY A 199 -18.98 7.34 7.10
CA GLY A 199 -18.17 8.11 8.04
C GLY A 199 -18.39 7.70 9.49
N ILE A 200 -19.65 7.59 9.95
CA ILE A 200 -20.02 7.12 11.29
C ILE A 200 -19.47 5.72 11.53
N LYS A 201 -19.65 4.79 10.57
CA LYS A 201 -19.09 3.44 10.65
C LYS A 201 -17.57 3.48 10.82
N LYS A 202 -16.87 4.32 10.06
CA LYS A 202 -15.41 4.47 10.14
C LYS A 202 -14.97 5.02 11.49
N ILE A 203 -15.66 6.04 12.01
CA ILE A 203 -15.41 6.64 13.32
C ILE A 203 -15.59 5.59 14.42
N ILE A 204 -16.68 4.82 14.37
CA ILE A 204 -16.95 3.75 15.33
C ILE A 204 -15.87 2.67 15.26
N ASP A 205 -15.46 2.22 14.06
CA ASP A 205 -14.40 1.22 13.90
C ASP A 205 -13.07 1.68 14.50
N LEU A 206 -12.62 2.89 14.14
CA LEU A 206 -11.36 3.46 14.65
C LEU A 206 -11.42 3.65 16.17
N THR A 207 -12.49 4.25 16.68
CA THR A 207 -12.67 4.49 18.12
C THR A 207 -12.76 3.18 18.90
N SER A 208 -13.41 2.15 18.33
CA SER A 208 -13.53 0.84 18.97
C SER A 208 -12.18 0.13 19.03
N LYS A 209 -11.40 0.15 17.95
CA LYS A 209 -10.02 -0.38 17.95
C LYS A 209 -9.15 0.29 19.00
N GLN A 210 -9.18 1.62 19.04
CA GLN A 210 -8.43 2.40 20.04
C GLN A 210 -8.90 2.10 21.46
N LYS A 211 -10.21 1.94 21.71
CA LYS A 211 -10.74 1.54 23.02
C LYS A 211 -10.32 0.13 23.43
N ILE A 212 -10.32 -0.83 22.50
CA ILE A 212 -9.86 -2.20 22.76
C ILE A 212 -8.37 -2.19 23.10
N GLU A 213 -7.56 -1.46 22.34
CA GLU A 213 -6.12 -1.34 22.56
C GLU A 213 -5.82 -0.65 23.89
N ALA A 214 -6.51 0.46 24.19
CA ALA A 214 -6.42 1.12 25.50
C ALA A 214 -6.82 0.18 26.65
N ASN A 215 -7.89 -0.62 26.48
CA ASN A 215 -8.29 -1.61 27.47
C ASN A 215 -7.23 -2.71 27.63
N HIS A 216 -6.68 -3.22 26.53
CA HIS A 216 -5.63 -4.23 26.53
C HIS A 216 -4.39 -3.73 27.28
N ILE A 217 -3.94 -2.51 26.98
CA ILE A 217 -2.82 -1.85 27.68
C ILE A 217 -3.13 -1.73 29.18
N GLN A 218 -4.35 -1.31 29.54
CA GLN A 218 -4.75 -1.21 30.93
C GLN A 218 -4.76 -2.57 31.64
N ARG A 219 -5.28 -3.63 31.00
CA ARG A 219 -5.30 -4.99 31.55
C ARG A 219 -3.91 -5.61 31.66
N GLU A 220 -3.05 -5.41 30.67
CA GLU A 220 -1.66 -5.86 30.73
C GLU A 220 -0.89 -5.13 31.83
N LYS A 221 -1.13 -3.83 32.02
CA LYS A 221 -0.61 -3.09 33.17
C LYS A 221 -1.09 -3.70 34.49
N GLU A 222 -2.40 -3.96 34.64
CA GLU A 222 -2.97 -4.59 35.84
C GLU A 222 -2.37 -5.98 36.11
N LYS A 223 -2.23 -6.82 35.08
CA LYS A 223 -1.59 -8.15 35.20
C LYS A 223 -0.14 -8.05 35.62
N THR A 224 0.61 -7.11 35.03
CA THR A 224 2.03 -6.93 35.32
C THR A 224 2.23 -6.47 36.77
N ILE A 225 1.43 -5.49 37.23
CA ILE A 225 1.43 -5.05 38.64
C ILE A 225 1.05 -6.22 39.55
N THR A 226 -0.05 -6.92 39.26
CA THR A 226 -0.50 -8.05 40.10
C THR A 226 0.56 -9.16 40.16
N LYS A 227 1.24 -9.46 39.05
CA LYS A 227 2.33 -10.44 39.01
C LYS A 227 3.50 -9.99 39.89
N GLN A 228 3.91 -8.73 39.77
CA GLN A 228 4.96 -8.15 40.61
C GLN A 228 4.57 -8.18 42.10
N ASP A 229 3.31 -7.88 42.43
CA ASP A 229 2.81 -7.92 43.80
C ASP A 229 2.79 -9.35 44.35
N VAL A 230 2.41 -10.34 43.54
CA VAL A 230 2.44 -11.76 43.93
C VAL A 230 3.87 -12.22 44.16
N GLU A 231 4.80 -11.93 43.24
CA GLU A 231 6.22 -12.26 43.40
C GLU A 231 6.83 -11.57 44.65
N ALA A 232 6.51 -10.29 44.86
CA ALA A 232 6.92 -9.55 46.05
C ALA A 232 6.35 -10.18 47.34
N LYS A 233 5.10 -10.65 47.31
CA LYS A 233 4.47 -11.27 48.48
C LYS A 233 5.02 -12.67 48.76
N GLU A 234 5.28 -13.47 47.73
CA GLU A 234 5.94 -14.78 47.87
C GLU A 234 7.34 -14.64 48.47
N THR A 235 8.12 -13.66 47.99
CA THR A 235 9.45 -13.38 48.54
C THR A 235 9.39 -12.91 50.00
N VAL A 236 8.43 -12.05 50.36
CA VAL A 236 8.20 -11.65 51.77
C VAL A 236 7.84 -12.86 52.63
N LEU A 237 6.92 -13.71 52.19
CA LEU A 237 6.51 -14.90 52.95
C LEU A 237 7.66 -15.91 53.13
N GLU A 238 8.52 -16.09 52.13
CA GLU A 238 9.69 -16.95 52.23
C GLU A 238 10.73 -16.38 53.21
N LEU A 239 10.95 -15.06 53.20
CA LEU A 239 11.79 -14.38 54.19
C LEU A 239 11.21 -14.48 55.61
N GLU A 240 9.90 -14.35 55.77
CA GLU A 240 9.21 -14.56 57.06
C GLU A 240 9.35 -16.01 57.55
N ARG A 241 9.24 -16.99 56.65
CA ARG A 241 9.49 -18.40 56.97
C ARG A 241 10.93 -18.61 57.44
N GLN A 242 11.91 -18.05 56.75
CA GLN A 242 13.32 -18.12 57.14
C GLN A 242 13.58 -17.43 58.48
N LEU A 243 12.95 -16.27 58.73
CA LEU A 243 13.01 -15.58 60.02
C LEU A 243 12.40 -16.44 61.13
N ALA A 244 11.24 -17.05 60.89
CA ALA A 244 10.56 -17.93 61.85
C ALA A 244 11.39 -19.19 62.15
N GLU A 245 11.98 -19.83 61.14
CA GLU A 245 12.87 -20.97 61.32
C GLU A 245 14.14 -20.58 62.09
N SER A 246 14.76 -19.44 61.76
CA SER A 246 15.96 -18.96 62.43
C SER A 246 15.69 -18.58 63.89
N THR A 247 14.60 -17.88 64.16
CA THR A 247 14.19 -17.50 65.53
C THR A 247 13.81 -18.72 66.37
N ALA A 248 13.10 -19.70 65.80
CA ALA A 248 12.81 -20.96 66.49
C ALA A 248 14.09 -21.76 66.81
N LYS A 249 15.05 -21.81 65.87
CA LYS A 249 16.34 -22.48 66.07
C LYS A 249 17.17 -21.79 67.16
N GLN A 250 17.25 -20.47 67.14
CA GLN A 250 17.92 -19.67 68.16
C GLN A 250 17.28 -19.86 69.54
N LYS A 251 15.94 -19.86 69.62
CA LYS A 251 15.23 -20.13 70.88
C LYS A 251 15.52 -21.52 71.42
N ARG A 252 15.55 -22.55 70.56
CA ARG A 252 15.89 -23.92 70.94
C ARG A 252 17.35 -24.05 71.42
N GLU A 253 18.29 -23.34 70.80
CA GLU A 253 19.67 -23.29 71.26
C GLU A 253 19.79 -22.60 72.63
N ILE A 254 19.09 -21.49 72.84
CA ILE A 254 19.06 -20.80 74.14
C ILE A 254 18.48 -21.70 75.23
N GLU A 255 17.34 -22.34 75.00
CA GLU A 255 16.71 -23.25 75.95
C GLU A 255 17.60 -24.47 76.25
N SER A 256 18.27 -25.01 75.22
CA SER A 256 19.26 -26.11 75.38
C SER A 256 20.45 -25.70 76.24
N VAL A 257 21.02 -24.51 76.01
CA VAL A 257 22.13 -23.98 76.81
C VAL A 257 21.68 -23.71 78.24
N GLN A 258 20.52 -23.07 78.45
CA GLN A 258 19.96 -22.84 79.78
C GLN A 258 19.73 -24.15 80.54
N ALA A 259 19.11 -25.15 79.92
CA ALA A 259 18.87 -26.45 80.54
C ALA A 259 20.19 -27.16 80.92
N ARG A 260 21.24 -27.01 80.11
CA ARG A 260 22.57 -27.57 80.39
C ARG A 260 23.24 -26.87 81.58
N GLU A 261 23.24 -25.54 81.60
CA GLU A 261 23.79 -24.73 82.69
C GLU A 261 23.04 -24.98 84.00
N GLU A 262 21.72 -25.14 83.96
CA GLU A 262 20.88 -25.40 85.13
C GLU A 262 21.11 -26.82 85.68
N SER A 263 21.35 -27.80 84.81
CA SER A 263 21.78 -29.16 85.18
C SER A 263 23.16 -29.18 85.83
N GLU A 264 24.14 -28.48 85.25
CA GLU A 264 25.49 -28.36 85.84
C GLU A 264 25.44 -27.63 87.19
N THR A 265 24.69 -26.54 87.28
CA THR A 265 24.49 -25.80 88.54
C THR A 265 23.84 -26.68 89.61
N SER A 266 22.87 -27.52 89.24
CA SER A 266 22.20 -28.44 90.17
C SER A 266 23.14 -29.55 90.65
N LYS A 267 23.96 -30.14 89.76
CA LYS A 267 24.99 -31.11 90.15
C LYS A 267 25.98 -30.52 91.14
N ILE A 268 26.50 -29.32 90.86
CA ILE A 268 27.45 -28.63 91.73
C ILE A 268 26.83 -28.34 93.10
N LYS A 269 25.56 -27.90 93.15
CA LYS A 269 24.84 -27.68 94.41
C LYS A 269 24.70 -28.96 95.24
N GLU A 270 24.36 -30.08 94.61
CA GLU A 270 24.25 -31.37 95.31
C GLU A 270 25.62 -31.93 95.73
N GLU A 271 26.68 -31.72 94.95
CA GLU A 271 28.05 -32.08 95.34
C GLU A 271 28.54 -31.27 96.56
N GLU A 272 28.33 -29.95 96.56
CA GLU A 272 28.67 -29.10 97.71
C GLU A 272 27.83 -29.44 98.94
N ARG A 273 26.54 -29.78 98.76
CA ARG A 273 25.67 -30.26 99.84
C ARG A 273 26.16 -31.58 100.42
N LEU A 274 26.53 -32.55 99.58
CA LEU A 274 27.08 -33.84 100.01
C LEU A 274 28.40 -33.68 100.77
N LYS A 275 29.24 -32.71 100.36
CA LYS A 275 30.48 -32.37 101.05
C LYS A 275 30.20 -31.73 102.43
N ALA A 276 29.23 -30.84 102.52
CA ALA A 276 28.81 -30.23 103.79
C ALA A 276 28.20 -31.26 104.76
N GLU A 277 27.33 -32.15 104.27
CA GLU A 277 26.75 -33.25 105.06
C GLU A 277 27.83 -34.23 105.56
N LYS A 278 28.78 -34.62 104.70
CA LYS A 278 29.90 -35.48 105.13
C LYS A 278 30.76 -34.82 106.21
N ALA A 279 31.04 -33.52 106.10
CA ALA A 279 31.78 -32.79 107.12
C ALA A 279 31.01 -32.71 108.45
N LYS A 280 29.69 -32.59 108.39
CA LYS A 280 28.82 -32.58 109.58
C LYS A 280 28.76 -33.96 110.25
N ILE A 281 28.57 -35.03 109.48
CA ILE A 281 28.56 -36.41 110.00
C ILE A 281 29.90 -36.73 110.68
N ALA A 282 31.02 -36.37 110.07
CA ALA A 282 32.34 -36.59 110.68
C ALA A 282 32.50 -35.84 112.02
N ALA A 283 32.00 -34.60 112.10
CA ALA A 283 32.01 -33.83 113.34
C ALA A 283 31.06 -34.42 114.41
N ASP A 284 29.88 -34.90 114.00
CA ASP A 284 28.92 -35.56 114.89
C ASP A 284 29.45 -36.91 115.40
N GLU A 285 30.14 -37.69 114.56
CA GLU A 285 30.82 -38.94 114.96
C GLU A 285 31.93 -38.67 115.99
N GLU A 286 32.77 -37.65 115.80
CA GLU A 286 33.79 -37.27 116.78
C GLU A 286 33.18 -36.81 118.11
N LEU A 287 32.10 -36.03 118.08
CA LEU A 287 31.36 -35.61 119.27
C LEU A 287 30.74 -36.80 120.00
N MET A 288 30.11 -37.74 119.28
CA MET A 288 29.51 -38.94 119.86
C MET A 288 30.56 -39.85 120.51
N VAL A 289 31.72 -40.04 119.88
CA VAL A 289 32.83 -40.82 120.48
C VAL A 289 33.37 -40.13 121.74
N ALA A 290 33.47 -38.79 121.74
CA ALA A 290 33.88 -38.03 122.93
C ALA A 290 32.85 -38.13 124.07
N GLU A 291 31.55 -38.11 123.74
CA GLU A 291 30.46 -38.23 124.71
C GLU A 291 30.36 -39.66 125.29
N GLU A 292 30.55 -40.69 124.47
CA GLU A 292 30.60 -42.08 124.92
C GLU A 292 31.81 -42.33 125.84
N ASN A 293 32.98 -41.75 125.52
CA ASN A 293 34.15 -41.80 126.40
C ASN A 293 33.89 -41.12 127.75
N LYS A 294 33.23 -39.96 127.76
CA LYS A 294 32.83 -39.26 128.99
C LYS A 294 31.85 -40.10 129.84
N LEU A 295 30.85 -40.71 129.21
CA LEU A 295 29.92 -41.62 129.89
C LEU A 295 30.65 -42.82 130.50
N ARG A 296 31.64 -43.38 129.79
CA ARG A 296 32.47 -44.48 130.27
C ARG A 296 33.29 -44.08 131.50
N GLU A 297 33.86 -42.87 131.53
CA GLU A 297 34.56 -42.34 132.71
C GLU A 297 33.62 -42.15 133.91
N VAL A 298 32.40 -41.66 133.69
CA VAL A 298 31.37 -41.51 134.75
C VAL A 298 30.97 -42.87 135.32
N VAL A 299 30.78 -43.89 134.48
CA VAL A 299 30.46 -45.26 134.93
C VAL A 299 31.61 -45.88 135.72
N VAL A 300 32.86 -45.66 135.32
CA VAL A 300 34.05 -46.12 136.07
C VAL A 300 34.16 -45.41 137.42
N ALA A 301 33.87 -44.10 137.49
CA ALA A 301 33.84 -43.35 138.73
C ALA A 301 32.72 -43.83 139.68
N GLN A 302 31.53 -44.12 139.14
CA GLN A 302 30.40 -44.62 139.91
C GLN A 302 30.67 -46.03 140.46
N LYS A 303 31.24 -46.94 139.65
CA LYS A 303 31.66 -48.26 140.13
C LYS A 303 32.78 -48.21 141.16
N ASN A 304 33.70 -47.26 141.06
CA ASN A 304 34.74 -47.07 142.08
C ASN A 304 34.14 -46.55 143.41
N LYS A 305 33.11 -45.71 143.35
CA LYS A 305 32.37 -45.28 144.54
C LYS A 305 31.63 -46.44 145.21
N GLU A 306 30.91 -47.25 144.44
CA GLU A 306 30.25 -48.48 144.93
C GLU A 306 31.24 -49.47 145.56
N ARG A 307 32.43 -49.64 144.95
CA ARG A 307 33.50 -50.46 145.53
C ARG A 307 34.02 -49.91 146.87
N THR A 308 34.04 -48.59 147.04
CA THR A 308 34.51 -47.95 148.28
C THR A 308 33.46 -48.08 149.39
N GLU A 309 32.17 -47.95 149.05
CA GLU A 309 31.05 -48.16 149.98
C GLU A 309 30.90 -49.63 150.40
N ALA A 310 31.19 -50.59 149.51
CA ALA A 310 31.24 -52.02 149.85
C ALA A 310 32.37 -52.36 150.85
N VAL A 311 33.55 -51.73 150.70
CA VAL A 311 34.71 -51.96 151.58
C VAL A 311 34.52 -51.36 152.98
N GLU A 312 33.80 -50.24 153.11
CA GLU A 312 33.42 -49.66 154.41
C GLU A 312 32.37 -50.52 155.12
N ASN A 313 31.37 -51.05 154.41
CA ASN A 313 30.38 -51.95 154.99
C ASN A 313 30.98 -53.30 155.43
N GLU A 314 31.92 -53.85 154.65
CA GLU A 314 32.63 -55.09 155.01
C GLU A 314 33.57 -54.91 156.23
N ARG A 315 34.13 -53.71 156.43
CA ARG A 315 34.90 -53.35 157.65
C ARG A 315 34.03 -53.25 158.90
N VAL A 316 32.79 -52.77 158.77
CA VAL A 316 31.84 -52.66 159.90
C VAL A 316 31.29 -54.03 160.30
N GLU A 317 31.01 -54.93 159.34
CA GLU A 317 30.62 -56.31 159.65
C GLU A 317 31.77 -57.12 160.26
N GLN A 318 33.01 -56.95 159.78
CA GLN A 318 34.19 -57.61 160.38
C GLN A 318 34.44 -57.16 161.83
N ALA A 319 34.16 -55.90 162.18
CA ALA A 319 34.29 -55.39 163.54
C ALA A 319 33.23 -55.95 164.51
N GLN A 320 32.00 -56.21 164.04
CA GLN A 320 30.92 -56.81 164.84
C GLN A 320 31.08 -58.34 165.00
N LEU A 321 31.68 -59.03 164.01
CA LEU A 321 31.97 -60.47 164.06
C LEU A 321 33.17 -60.81 164.97
N LEU A 322 34.13 -59.89 165.15
CA LEU A 322 35.30 -60.08 166.05
C LEU A 322 34.93 -60.04 167.55
N GLU A 323 33.86 -59.35 167.93
CA GLU A 323 33.39 -59.28 169.33
C GLU A 323 32.55 -60.50 169.74
N ALA A 324 31.91 -61.17 168.76
CA ALA A 324 31.17 -62.42 168.95
C ALA A 324 32.07 -63.67 168.93
N THR A 325 33.13 -63.67 168.11
CA THR A 325 34.04 -64.83 167.92
C THR A 325 35.01 -65.07 169.09
N GLU A 326 35.27 -64.10 169.95
CA GLU A 326 36.08 -64.29 171.18
C GLU A 326 35.29 -65.05 172.28
N LYS A 327 33.95 -65.07 172.21
CA LYS A 327 33.08 -65.86 173.10
C LYS A 327 32.79 -67.28 172.60
N GLU A 328 32.88 -67.53 171.30
CA GLU A 328 32.58 -68.85 170.70
C GLU A 328 33.82 -69.75 170.50
N ARG A 329 35.04 -69.16 170.39
CA ARG A 329 36.32 -69.90 170.26
C ARG A 329 36.65 -70.87 171.40
N ILE A 330 36.02 -70.74 172.57
CA ILE A 330 36.22 -71.66 173.71
C ILE A 330 35.39 -72.95 173.57
N VAL A 331 34.37 -72.98 172.70
CA VAL A 331 33.42 -74.10 172.61
C VAL A 331 33.57 -74.94 171.33
N GLU A 332 34.24 -74.44 170.28
CA GLU A 332 34.34 -75.14 168.99
C GLU A 332 35.64 -75.92 168.71
N LEU A 333 36.69 -75.76 169.51
CA LEU A 333 37.94 -76.55 169.43
C LEU A 333 37.76 -78.06 169.75
N LYS A 334 36.52 -78.52 170.03
CA LYS A 334 36.19 -79.92 170.34
C LYS A 334 35.19 -80.60 169.40
N ARG A 335 34.76 -79.95 168.30
CA ARG A 335 33.95 -80.62 167.27
C ARG A 335 34.62 -80.47 165.91
N ILE A 336 35.20 -81.58 165.44
CA ILE A 336 35.16 -82.00 164.02
C ILE A 336 36.17 -81.22 163.14
N GLU A 337 37.41 -81.65 162.88
CA GLU A 337 38.10 -82.96 162.91
C GLU A 337 37.37 -84.17 162.28
N LYS A 338 36.28 -83.98 161.54
CA LYS A 338 35.54 -85.13 161.02
C LYS A 338 34.63 -84.84 159.82
N GLU A 339 35.19 -84.32 158.72
CA GLU A 339 34.66 -84.38 157.33
C GLU A 339 35.59 -83.52 156.46
N LYS A 340 36.76 -83.97 155.99
CA LYS A 340 37.17 -85.25 155.37
C LYS A 340 36.46 -85.52 154.03
N ALA A 341 37.29 -85.50 152.97
CA ALA A 341 37.14 -86.14 151.65
C ALA A 341 36.11 -85.48 150.70
N ILE A 342 36.54 -84.86 149.60
CA ILE A 342 37.08 -85.43 148.33
C ILE A 342 36.03 -86.26 147.57
N GLU A 343 35.68 -85.76 146.39
CA GLU A 343 35.40 -86.46 145.11
C GLU A 343 35.09 -85.33 144.11
N GLU A 344 35.95 -84.90 143.18
CA GLU A 344 36.95 -85.62 142.38
C GLU A 344 36.36 -86.82 141.62
N GLU A 345 36.60 -86.82 140.30
CA GLU A 345 36.18 -87.83 139.31
C GLU A 345 34.69 -87.95 138.95
N ARG A 346 34.35 -87.33 137.81
CA ARG A 346 34.21 -88.09 136.55
C ARG A 346 34.49 -87.14 135.37
N LYS A 347 35.64 -87.26 134.70
CA LYS A 347 35.95 -88.22 133.60
C LYS A 347 34.99 -88.05 132.43
N ASN A 348 35.41 -87.82 131.18
CA ASN A 348 36.60 -88.23 130.43
C ASN A 348 36.95 -87.13 129.40
N ILE A 349 38.22 -86.81 129.09
CA ILE A 349 39.22 -87.52 128.26
C ILE A 349 38.77 -87.77 126.79
N GLN A 350 39.72 -87.47 125.89
CA GLN A 350 39.85 -87.68 124.44
C GLN A 350 39.43 -86.49 123.57
N ASP A 351 40.24 -85.96 122.65
CA ASP A 351 41.58 -86.29 122.13
C ASP A 351 42.14 -84.94 121.62
N VAL A 352 43.34 -84.51 122.02
CA VAL A 352 44.65 -84.86 121.46
C VAL A 352 44.77 -84.54 119.96
N ILE A 353 45.74 -83.65 119.68
CA ILE A 353 46.44 -83.31 118.42
C ILE A 353 45.95 -82.08 117.65
N ARG A 354 46.63 -80.95 117.89
CA ARG A 354 47.23 -80.15 116.80
C ARG A 354 48.64 -79.68 117.19
N GLU A 355 49.55 -80.44 116.62
CA GLU A 355 51.00 -80.40 116.65
C GLU A 355 51.56 -79.06 116.13
N ARG A 356 52.56 -78.53 116.85
CA ARG A 356 53.37 -77.40 116.42
C ARG A 356 54.80 -77.60 116.93
N VAL A 357 55.77 -77.35 116.04
CA VAL A 357 57.19 -76.99 116.31
C VAL A 357 58.06 -78.20 116.72
N SER A 358 59.30 -78.47 116.26
CA SER A 358 60.39 -77.68 115.67
C SER A 358 61.50 -78.59 115.11
N ILE A 359 62.04 -78.19 113.94
CA ILE A 359 63.47 -77.97 113.58
C ILE A 359 64.49 -79.11 113.73
N GLU A 360 65.06 -79.53 112.57
CA GLU A 360 66.52 -79.69 112.34
C GLU A 360 66.90 -80.04 110.87
N LYS A 361 66.47 -79.25 109.86
CA LYS A 361 66.85 -79.56 108.45
C LYS A 361 67.05 -78.39 107.48
N THR A 362 67.16 -77.15 107.95
CA THR A 362 66.98 -75.95 107.09
C THR A 362 68.17 -75.00 107.02
N VAL A 363 69.42 -75.48 107.13
CA VAL A 363 70.59 -74.57 107.13
C VAL A 363 71.58 -74.81 105.97
N VAL A 364 71.36 -75.81 105.12
CA VAL A 364 72.30 -76.09 104.00
C VAL A 364 71.74 -75.71 102.61
N GLU A 365 70.41 -75.68 102.42
CA GLU A 365 69.82 -75.46 101.09
C GLU A 365 69.75 -73.98 100.65
N GLU A 366 69.80 -73.02 101.58
CA GLU A 366 69.64 -71.59 101.25
C GLU A 366 70.95 -70.87 100.88
N GLN A 367 72.12 -71.49 101.08
CA GLN A 367 73.40 -70.86 100.69
C GLN A 367 73.73 -71.02 99.20
N GLU A 368 73.27 -72.08 98.52
CA GLU A 368 73.55 -72.27 97.07
C GLU A 368 72.65 -71.42 96.15
N ARG A 369 71.36 -71.23 96.50
CA ARG A 369 70.40 -70.45 95.67
C ARG A 369 70.79 -68.99 95.43
N MET A 370 71.52 -68.38 96.36
CA MET A 370 71.81 -66.94 96.29
C MET A 370 72.90 -66.60 95.27
N ALA A 371 73.75 -67.57 94.90
CA ALA A 371 74.77 -67.38 93.86
C ALA A 371 74.14 -67.38 92.46
N ASP A 372 73.17 -68.26 92.21
CA ASP A 372 72.53 -68.42 90.89
C ASP A 372 71.67 -67.20 90.50
N ILE A 373 70.99 -66.56 91.45
CA ILE A 373 70.13 -65.39 91.18
C ILE A 373 70.95 -64.17 90.71
N LYS A 374 72.17 -63.99 91.20
CA LYS A 374 73.02 -62.84 90.83
C LYS A 374 73.56 -62.93 89.41
N ALA A 375 73.82 -64.13 88.89
CA ALA A 375 74.30 -64.32 87.53
C ALA A 375 73.19 -64.11 86.47
N MET A 376 71.96 -64.58 86.75
CA MET A 376 70.82 -64.41 85.83
C MET A 376 70.36 -62.95 85.70
N ALA A 377 70.29 -62.21 86.80
CA ALA A 377 69.78 -60.83 86.79
C ALA A 377 70.67 -59.85 86.00
N GLY A 378 71.97 -60.13 85.88
CA GLY A 378 72.91 -59.31 85.10
C GLY A 378 72.71 -59.45 83.58
N ALA A 379 72.45 -60.67 83.11
CA ALA A 379 72.26 -60.96 81.68
C ALA A 379 70.90 -60.50 81.15
N GLU A 380 69.83 -60.56 81.98
CA GLU A 380 68.51 -60.05 81.60
C GLU A 380 68.51 -58.53 81.41
N ARG A 381 69.25 -57.79 82.25
CA ARG A 381 69.29 -56.32 82.17
C ARG A 381 69.92 -55.81 80.87
N THR A 382 71.04 -56.41 80.45
CA THR A 382 71.71 -56.04 79.19
C THR A 382 70.87 -56.39 77.97
N LYS A 383 70.17 -57.53 77.99
CA LYS A 383 69.23 -57.89 76.92
C LYS A 383 68.07 -56.89 76.81
N ASN A 384 67.47 -56.49 77.92
CA ASN A 384 66.33 -55.58 77.91
C ASN A 384 66.72 -54.18 77.40
N VAL A 385 67.89 -53.66 77.81
CA VAL A 385 68.38 -52.36 77.30
C VAL A 385 68.62 -52.41 75.79
N ALA A 386 69.13 -53.51 75.25
CA ALA A 386 69.33 -53.67 73.81
C ALA A 386 68.00 -53.72 73.03
N ILE A 387 66.96 -54.37 73.58
CA ILE A 387 65.62 -54.42 72.97
C ILE A 387 64.99 -53.04 72.96
N THR A 388 65.02 -52.30 74.07
CA THR A 388 64.40 -50.98 74.17
C THR A 388 65.06 -49.94 73.25
N LEU A 389 66.39 -50.02 73.05
CA LEU A 389 67.10 -49.18 72.08
C LEU A 389 66.67 -49.50 70.63
N ALA A 390 66.54 -50.79 70.30
CA ALA A 390 66.06 -51.20 68.98
C ALA A 390 64.60 -50.80 68.73
N GLU A 391 63.74 -50.87 69.75
CA GLU A 391 62.34 -50.43 69.67
C GLU A 391 62.24 -48.91 69.45
N LYS A 392 63.02 -48.11 70.19
CA LYS A 392 63.05 -46.65 70.01
C LYS A 392 63.46 -46.26 68.59
N ASP A 393 64.53 -46.85 68.05
CA ASP A 393 65.04 -46.52 66.71
C ASP A 393 64.05 -46.95 65.61
N ALA A 394 63.32 -48.06 65.82
CA ALA A 394 62.27 -48.52 64.93
C ALA A 394 61.04 -47.60 64.96
N GLU A 395 60.59 -47.15 66.14
CA GLU A 395 59.48 -46.22 66.28
C GLU A 395 59.80 -44.84 65.68
N GLU A 396 61.01 -44.32 65.89
CA GLU A 396 61.42 -43.04 65.32
C GLU A 396 61.45 -43.09 63.78
N SER A 397 61.97 -44.19 63.21
CA SER A 397 61.99 -44.42 61.77
C SER A 397 60.57 -44.55 61.19
N LEU A 398 59.69 -45.30 61.88
CA LEU A 398 58.31 -45.49 61.48
C LEU A 398 57.53 -44.17 61.49
N VAL A 399 57.66 -43.36 62.54
CA VAL A 399 56.98 -42.06 62.64
C VAL A 399 57.46 -41.11 61.56
N LYS A 400 58.77 -41.07 61.29
CA LYS A 400 59.34 -40.25 60.22
C LYS A 400 58.83 -40.67 58.84
N GLU A 401 58.74 -41.98 58.59
CA GLU A 401 58.24 -42.51 57.33
C GLU A 401 56.74 -42.24 57.14
N ILE A 402 55.91 -42.50 58.16
CA ILE A 402 54.47 -42.19 58.15
C ILE A 402 54.22 -40.71 57.94
N LYS A 403 54.90 -39.83 58.67
CA LYS A 403 54.72 -38.38 58.51
C LYS A 403 55.20 -37.88 57.15
N SER A 404 56.28 -38.44 56.62
CA SER A 404 56.72 -38.12 55.25
C SER A 404 55.72 -38.61 54.19
N ALA A 405 55.09 -39.77 54.39
CA ALA A 405 54.07 -40.31 53.50
C ALA A 405 52.77 -39.51 53.59
N GLU A 406 52.36 -39.11 54.79
CA GLU A 406 51.18 -38.28 55.04
C GLU A 406 51.34 -36.88 54.42
N ALA A 407 52.52 -36.25 54.59
CA ALA A 407 52.84 -34.98 53.95
C ALA A 407 52.86 -35.09 52.41
N LYS A 408 53.42 -36.17 51.85
CA LYS A 408 53.41 -36.43 50.40
C LYS A 408 51.99 -36.67 49.87
N LYS A 409 51.13 -37.35 50.64
CA LYS A 409 49.72 -37.58 50.29
C LYS A 409 48.95 -36.26 50.28
N GLN A 410 49.08 -35.44 51.32
CA GLN A 410 48.45 -34.12 51.39
C GLN A 410 48.95 -33.19 50.27
N ALA A 411 50.26 -33.15 50.02
CA ALA A 411 50.81 -32.37 48.91
C ALA A 411 50.26 -32.83 47.55
N SER A 412 50.14 -34.14 47.33
CA SER A 412 49.53 -34.71 46.11
C SER A 412 48.05 -34.37 45.98
N GLU A 413 47.29 -34.43 47.08
CA GLU A 413 45.87 -34.05 47.11
C GLU A 413 45.67 -32.55 46.82
N HIS A 414 46.51 -31.69 47.36
CA HIS A 414 46.48 -30.25 47.08
C HIS A 414 46.88 -29.93 45.64
N LEU A 415 47.90 -30.60 45.10
CA LEU A 415 48.27 -30.50 43.68
C LEU A 415 47.15 -30.97 42.76
N ALA A 416 46.48 -32.09 43.08
CA ALA A 416 45.34 -32.59 42.31
C ALA A 416 44.15 -31.61 42.37
N LYS A 417 43.86 -31.04 43.54
CA LYS A 417 42.82 -30.01 43.70
C LYS A 417 43.16 -28.74 42.92
N GLN A 418 44.40 -28.26 42.97
CA GLN A 418 44.84 -27.11 42.20
C GLN A 418 44.70 -27.38 40.70
N MET A 419 45.12 -28.55 40.22
CA MET A 419 44.98 -28.94 38.83
C MET A 419 43.52 -29.03 38.37
N MET A 420 42.61 -29.54 39.22
CA MET A 420 41.17 -29.54 38.92
C MET A 420 40.58 -28.13 38.90
N ILE A 421 40.97 -27.27 39.84
CA ILE A 421 40.51 -25.87 39.89
C ILE A 421 40.98 -25.11 38.65
N ASP A 422 42.26 -25.28 38.26
CA ASP A 422 42.83 -24.65 37.07
C ASP A 422 42.16 -25.18 35.79
N ALA A 423 41.92 -26.49 35.70
CA ALA A 423 41.22 -27.10 34.57
C ALA A 423 39.76 -26.61 34.48
N GLN A 424 39.05 -26.52 35.60
CA GLN A 424 37.67 -26.05 35.65
C GLN A 424 37.55 -24.54 35.39
N ALA A 425 38.52 -23.74 35.83
CA ALA A 425 38.63 -22.32 35.49
C ALA A 425 38.92 -22.13 34.00
N GLN A 426 39.78 -22.96 33.40
CA GLN A 426 40.03 -22.95 31.95
C GLN A 426 38.81 -23.39 31.15
N GLU A 427 38.10 -24.44 31.59
CA GLU A 427 36.86 -24.90 30.97
C GLU A 427 35.79 -23.80 31.02
N SER A 428 35.53 -23.21 32.20
CA SER A 428 34.58 -22.11 32.37
C SER A 428 34.97 -20.87 31.56
N SER A 429 36.25 -20.50 31.52
CA SER A 429 36.71 -19.41 30.64
C SER A 429 36.50 -19.75 29.16
N ALA A 430 36.72 -21.00 28.75
CA ALA A 430 36.56 -21.42 27.37
C ALA A 430 35.07 -21.46 26.97
N THR A 431 34.18 -21.95 27.84
CA THR A 431 32.73 -21.96 27.60
C THR A 431 32.18 -20.55 27.55
N HIS A 432 32.54 -19.67 28.48
CA HIS A 432 32.09 -18.27 28.45
C HIS A 432 32.63 -17.52 27.22
N LYS A 433 33.87 -17.77 26.79
CA LYS A 433 34.39 -17.22 25.52
C LYS A 433 33.66 -17.78 24.31
N ALA A 434 33.29 -19.07 24.32
CA ALA A 434 32.53 -19.70 23.24
C ALA A 434 31.09 -19.16 23.17
N GLU A 435 30.43 -18.98 24.32
CA GLU A 435 29.10 -18.37 24.42
C GLU A 435 29.11 -16.91 24.00
N ALA A 436 30.10 -16.12 24.44
CA ALA A 436 30.29 -14.74 24.00
C ALA A 436 30.52 -14.66 22.48
N LYS A 437 31.30 -15.58 21.91
CA LYS A 437 31.53 -15.64 20.47
C LYS A 437 30.29 -16.10 19.70
N LYS A 438 29.52 -17.04 20.25
CA LYS A 438 28.25 -17.52 19.67
C LYS A 438 27.21 -16.40 19.68
N THR A 439 27.05 -15.71 20.79
CA THR A 439 26.11 -14.58 20.92
C THR A 439 26.51 -13.39 20.03
N LEU A 440 27.80 -13.08 19.91
CA LEU A 440 28.28 -12.08 18.93
C LEU A 440 28.02 -12.51 17.48
N ALA A 441 28.25 -13.79 17.15
CA ALA A 441 27.97 -14.31 15.81
C ALA A 441 26.46 -14.34 15.51
N GLU A 442 25.62 -14.67 16.47
CA GLU A 442 24.16 -14.62 16.37
C GLU A 442 23.66 -13.17 16.25
N ALA A 443 24.25 -12.22 16.99
CA ALA A 443 23.94 -10.80 16.87
C ALA A 443 24.32 -10.25 15.48
N GLN A 444 25.50 -10.61 14.97
CA GLN A 444 25.94 -10.23 13.62
C GLN A 444 25.10 -10.89 12.52
N ALA A 445 24.73 -12.16 12.69
CA ALA A 445 23.85 -12.86 11.77
C ALA A 445 22.44 -12.27 11.78
N ALA A 446 21.92 -11.89 12.95
CA ALA A 446 20.63 -11.21 13.09
C ALA A 446 20.66 -9.80 12.49
N GLU A 447 21.75 -9.05 12.65
CA GLU A 447 21.93 -7.72 12.06
C GLU A 447 22.01 -7.81 10.52
N ALA A 448 22.79 -8.75 9.99
CA ALA A 448 22.87 -9.01 8.55
C ALA A 448 21.55 -9.55 7.98
N ALA A 449 20.84 -10.41 8.72
CA ALA A 449 19.52 -10.91 8.33
C ALA A 449 18.46 -9.81 8.40
N ALA A 450 18.52 -8.89 9.37
CA ALA A 450 17.62 -7.74 9.44
C ALA A 450 17.87 -6.77 8.27
N LEU A 451 19.13 -6.53 7.92
CA LEU A 451 19.48 -5.72 6.75
C LEU A 451 19.04 -6.40 5.43
N GLY A 452 19.28 -7.71 5.31
CA GLY A 452 18.86 -8.49 4.14
C GLY A 452 17.33 -8.63 4.03
N MET A 453 16.61 -8.76 5.14
CA MET A 453 15.14 -8.75 5.18
C MET A 453 14.59 -7.35 4.86
N ALA A 454 15.23 -6.29 5.34
CA ALA A 454 14.84 -4.92 4.98
C ALA A 454 15.07 -4.64 3.49
N GLU A 455 16.20 -5.07 2.93
CA GLU A 455 16.47 -4.98 1.49
C GLU A 455 15.50 -5.83 0.66
N ALA A 456 15.20 -7.06 1.10
CA ALA A 456 14.22 -7.93 0.45
C ALA A 456 12.81 -7.35 0.51
N GLN A 457 12.37 -6.81 1.66
CA GLN A 457 11.07 -6.14 1.80
C GLN A 457 11.00 -4.85 0.98
N VAL A 458 12.09 -4.08 0.88
CA VAL A 458 12.16 -2.90 0.00
C VAL A 458 12.12 -3.32 -1.46
N MET A 459 12.75 -4.43 -1.83
CA MET A 459 12.73 -4.95 -3.20
C MET A 459 11.36 -5.54 -3.57
N GLU A 460 10.72 -6.26 -2.67
CA GLU A 460 9.35 -6.76 -2.81
C GLU A 460 8.33 -5.62 -2.87
N ALA A 461 8.46 -4.61 -1.99
CA ALA A 461 7.62 -3.42 -2.04
C ALA A 461 7.84 -2.62 -3.32
N LYS A 462 9.09 -2.50 -3.82
CA LYS A 462 9.38 -1.88 -5.12
C LYS A 462 8.86 -2.71 -6.30
N ALA A 463 8.90 -4.04 -6.22
CA ALA A 463 8.35 -4.93 -7.24
C ALA A 463 6.82 -4.86 -7.26
N ALA A 464 6.16 -4.93 -6.11
CA ALA A 464 4.72 -4.76 -5.97
C ALA A 464 4.24 -3.35 -6.34
N ALA A 465 5.05 -2.31 -6.06
CA ALA A 465 4.77 -0.96 -6.53
C ALA A 465 4.91 -0.85 -8.04
N ARG A 466 5.90 -1.50 -8.66
CA ARG A 466 6.04 -1.55 -10.13
C ARG A 466 4.98 -2.39 -10.80
N GLU A 467 4.55 -3.49 -10.20
CA GLU A 467 3.45 -4.33 -10.68
C GLU A 467 2.13 -3.56 -10.59
N LYS A 468 1.84 -2.94 -9.44
CA LYS A 468 0.67 -2.05 -9.31
C LYS A 468 0.74 -0.85 -10.24
N GLN A 469 1.90 -0.26 -10.45
CA GLN A 469 2.07 0.84 -11.40
C GLN A 469 1.85 0.34 -12.84
N GLY A 470 2.38 -0.83 -13.19
CA GLY A 470 2.15 -1.49 -14.48
C GLY A 470 0.69 -1.86 -14.72
N ASP A 471 0.00 -2.40 -13.71
CA ASP A 471 -1.44 -2.70 -13.76
C ASP A 471 -2.28 -1.43 -13.83
N SER A 472 -1.87 -0.36 -13.13
CA SER A 472 -2.52 0.94 -13.20
C SER A 472 -2.33 1.57 -14.58
N GLU A 473 -1.11 1.52 -15.14
CA GLU A 473 -0.81 2.02 -16.47
C GLU A 473 -1.51 1.18 -17.55
N ALA A 474 -1.56 -0.15 -17.41
CA ALA A 474 -2.30 -1.03 -18.30
C ALA A 474 -3.82 -0.78 -18.22
N SER A 475 -4.37 -0.61 -17.01
CA SER A 475 -5.78 -0.27 -16.81
C SER A 475 -6.12 1.14 -17.31
N VAL A 476 -5.20 2.11 -17.19
CA VAL A 476 -5.36 3.46 -17.75
C VAL A 476 -5.29 3.41 -19.27
N ILE A 477 -4.38 2.63 -19.86
CA ILE A 477 -4.29 2.46 -21.31
C ILE A 477 -5.52 1.71 -21.85
N GLU A 478 -6.01 0.69 -21.14
CA GLU A 478 -7.23 -0.05 -21.49
C GLU A 478 -8.46 0.86 -21.36
N ALA A 479 -8.60 1.63 -20.28
CA ALA A 479 -9.68 2.59 -20.10
C ALA A 479 -9.61 3.75 -21.09
N GLN A 480 -8.41 4.24 -21.43
CA GLN A 480 -8.20 5.25 -22.47
C GLN A 480 -8.55 4.67 -23.85
N SER A 481 -8.13 3.45 -24.16
CA SER A 481 -8.44 2.77 -25.42
C SER A 481 -9.93 2.46 -25.54
N GLU A 482 -10.59 2.08 -24.44
CA GLU A 482 -12.03 1.83 -24.40
C GLU A 482 -12.84 3.14 -24.44
N ALA A 483 -12.35 4.22 -23.81
CA ALA A 483 -12.95 5.55 -23.89
C ALA A 483 -12.75 6.19 -25.27
N GLU A 484 -11.61 5.96 -25.91
CA GLU A 484 -11.31 6.40 -27.27
C GLU A 484 -12.09 5.55 -28.28
N ALA A 485 -12.21 4.24 -28.08
CA ALA A 485 -13.09 3.37 -28.86
C ALA A 485 -14.57 3.76 -28.70
N LYS A 486 -15.05 4.02 -27.47
CA LYS A 486 -16.41 4.55 -27.22
C LYS A 486 -16.57 5.94 -27.82
N GLY A 487 -15.54 6.79 -27.78
CA GLY A 487 -15.53 8.12 -28.39
C GLY A 487 -15.58 8.07 -29.91
N ILE A 488 -14.84 7.16 -30.54
CA ILE A 488 -14.87 6.90 -31.99
C ILE A 488 -16.20 6.25 -32.38
N ARG A 489 -16.74 5.34 -31.57
CA ARG A 489 -18.04 4.69 -31.83
C ARG A 489 -19.20 5.66 -31.67
N LEU A 490 -19.17 6.55 -30.67
CA LEU A 490 -20.17 7.62 -30.49
C LEU A 490 -20.03 8.71 -31.55
N LYS A 491 -18.81 9.12 -31.92
CA LYS A 491 -18.59 10.02 -33.06
C LYS A 491 -18.98 9.38 -34.39
N GLY A 492 -18.78 8.07 -34.55
CA GLY A 492 -19.18 7.29 -35.71
C GLY A 492 -20.69 7.12 -35.79
N MET A 493 -21.36 6.82 -34.67
CA MET A 493 -22.83 6.77 -34.57
C MET A 493 -23.45 8.15 -34.76
N ALA A 494 -22.88 9.22 -34.19
CA ALA A 494 -23.35 10.59 -34.42
C ALA A 494 -23.10 11.08 -35.84
N LYS A 495 -21.99 10.67 -36.48
CA LYS A 495 -21.74 10.91 -37.91
C LYS A 495 -22.68 10.11 -38.80
N ALA A 496 -22.96 8.85 -38.47
CA ALA A 496 -23.91 8.02 -39.21
C ALA A 496 -25.35 8.54 -39.08
N ASP A 497 -25.80 8.95 -37.89
CA ASP A 497 -27.11 9.59 -37.69
C ASP A 497 -27.19 10.96 -38.40
N ALA A 498 -26.08 11.70 -38.44
CA ALA A 498 -25.99 12.96 -39.17
C ALA A 498 -25.97 12.74 -40.69
N GLU A 499 -25.22 11.75 -41.21
CA GLU A 499 -25.18 11.37 -42.62
C GLU A 499 -26.49 10.70 -43.06
N GLU A 500 -27.20 10.00 -42.20
CA GLU A 500 -28.53 9.46 -42.49
C GLU A 500 -29.56 10.59 -42.59
N LYS A 501 -29.51 11.58 -41.69
CA LYS A 501 -30.40 12.76 -41.74
C LYS A 501 -30.04 13.71 -42.89
N ILE A 502 -28.76 13.91 -43.17
CA ILE A 502 -28.26 14.66 -44.32
C ILE A 502 -28.59 13.90 -45.61
N GLY A 503 -28.43 12.58 -45.65
CA GLY A 503 -28.74 11.72 -46.78
C GLY A 503 -30.25 11.62 -47.05
N LEU A 504 -31.11 11.61 -46.03
CA LEU A 504 -32.57 11.71 -46.19
C LEU A 504 -32.99 13.10 -46.65
N ALA A 505 -32.34 14.16 -46.18
CA ALA A 505 -32.58 15.52 -46.65
C ALA A 505 -32.08 15.72 -48.09
N GLU A 506 -30.90 15.19 -48.44
CA GLU A 506 -30.32 15.20 -49.78
C GLU A 506 -31.11 14.31 -50.74
N ALA A 507 -31.62 13.16 -50.31
CA ALA A 507 -32.50 12.31 -51.12
C ALA A 507 -33.86 13.00 -51.36
N LYS A 508 -34.38 13.75 -50.39
CA LYS A 508 -35.62 14.53 -50.56
C LYS A 508 -35.39 15.74 -51.46
N VAL A 509 -34.26 16.43 -51.31
CA VAL A 509 -33.84 17.54 -52.19
C VAL A 509 -33.50 17.05 -53.59
N MET A 510 -32.87 15.88 -53.74
CA MET A 510 -32.63 15.23 -55.02
C MET A 510 -33.92 14.74 -55.63
N HIS A 511 -34.85 14.17 -54.87
CA HIS A 511 -36.15 13.78 -55.39
C HIS A 511 -36.91 15.01 -55.91
N GLU A 512 -36.94 16.12 -55.18
CA GLU A 512 -37.55 17.36 -55.65
C GLU A 512 -36.78 18.03 -56.79
N LYS A 513 -35.45 17.94 -56.81
CA LYS A 513 -34.62 18.38 -57.95
C LYS A 513 -34.86 17.51 -59.18
N PHE A 514 -34.97 16.19 -59.04
CA PHE A 514 -35.19 15.27 -60.15
C PHE A 514 -36.63 15.32 -60.67
N THR A 515 -37.62 15.62 -59.83
CA THR A 515 -38.98 15.91 -60.32
C THR A 515 -39.03 17.29 -61.00
N ALA A 516 -38.35 18.31 -60.46
CA ALA A 516 -38.23 19.61 -61.12
C ALA A 516 -37.42 19.55 -62.43
N ASP A 517 -36.35 18.76 -62.46
CA ASP A 517 -35.54 18.49 -63.65
C ASP A 517 -36.28 17.59 -64.62
N ALA A 518 -37.10 16.63 -64.19
CA ALA A 518 -37.94 15.84 -65.08
C ALA A 518 -38.99 16.72 -65.77
N VAL A 519 -39.68 17.60 -65.04
CA VAL A 519 -40.62 18.57 -65.62
C VAL A 519 -39.88 19.62 -66.47
N GLY A 520 -38.68 20.00 -66.08
CA GLY A 520 -37.81 20.91 -66.83
C GLY A 520 -37.26 20.30 -68.13
N ILE A 521 -36.89 19.01 -68.09
CA ILE A 521 -36.42 18.21 -69.23
C ILE A 521 -37.58 17.87 -70.15
N GLU A 522 -38.78 17.60 -69.65
CA GLU A 522 -39.98 17.38 -70.47
C GLU A 522 -40.32 18.64 -71.29
N LYS A 523 -40.32 19.82 -70.64
CA LYS A 523 -40.52 21.10 -71.32
C LYS A 523 -39.34 21.49 -72.22
N LYS A 524 -38.09 21.15 -71.85
CA LYS A 524 -36.92 21.33 -72.72
C LYS A 524 -36.91 20.34 -73.89
N ALA A 525 -37.42 19.13 -73.74
CA ALA A 525 -37.48 18.11 -74.77
C ALA A 525 -38.58 18.44 -75.79
N GLU A 526 -39.72 18.99 -75.35
CA GLU A 526 -40.71 19.59 -76.27
C GLU A 526 -40.15 20.80 -77.02
N ALA A 527 -39.36 21.66 -76.35
CA ALA A 527 -38.69 22.80 -77.00
C ALA A 527 -37.53 22.37 -77.93
N MET A 528 -36.77 21.31 -77.58
CA MET A 528 -35.69 20.75 -78.39
C MET A 528 -36.22 19.97 -79.59
N LYS A 529 -37.37 19.29 -79.48
CA LYS A 529 -38.03 18.62 -80.61
C LYS A 529 -38.42 19.59 -81.74
N ILE A 530 -38.62 20.87 -81.42
CA ILE A 530 -38.89 21.95 -82.38
C ILE A 530 -37.57 22.53 -82.98
N LEU A 531 -36.42 22.34 -82.32
CA LEU A 531 -35.10 22.87 -82.73
C LEU A 531 -34.12 21.81 -83.32
N ASP A 532 -34.37 20.52 -83.11
CA ASP A 532 -33.47 19.40 -83.49
C ASP A 532 -33.39 19.14 -85.01
N GLY A 533 -34.40 19.56 -85.78
CA GLY A 533 -34.40 19.39 -87.24
C GLY A 533 -33.36 20.22 -87.98
N VAL A 534 -33.01 21.42 -87.50
CA VAL A 534 -32.09 22.34 -88.20
C VAL A 534 -30.63 22.14 -87.77
N SER A 535 -30.39 21.54 -86.60
CA SER A 535 -29.03 21.36 -86.04
C SER A 535 -28.38 20.03 -86.43
N LYS A 536 -29.16 18.94 -86.55
CA LYS A 536 -28.64 17.63 -87.01
C LYS A 536 -28.21 17.64 -88.47
N ASP A 537 -28.98 18.29 -89.34
CA ASP A 537 -28.63 18.42 -90.76
C ASP A 537 -27.31 19.19 -90.95
N HIS A 538 -27.02 20.18 -90.10
CA HIS A 538 -25.77 20.95 -90.20
C HIS A 538 -24.55 20.19 -89.66
N GLU A 539 -24.69 19.41 -88.58
CA GLU A 539 -23.61 18.54 -88.09
C GLU A 539 -23.34 17.37 -89.03
N GLU A 540 -24.38 16.71 -89.56
CA GLU A 540 -24.21 15.66 -90.57
C GLU A 540 -23.60 16.21 -91.86
N PHE A 541 -23.96 17.42 -92.27
CA PHE A 541 -23.33 18.10 -93.41
C PHE A 541 -21.85 18.40 -93.14
N LYS A 542 -21.52 18.93 -91.95
CA LYS A 542 -20.13 19.25 -91.58
C LYS A 542 -19.26 17.99 -91.50
N LEU A 543 -19.75 16.91 -90.89
CA LEU A 543 -19.03 15.64 -90.79
C LEU A 543 -18.82 14.99 -92.16
N ARG A 544 -19.80 15.10 -93.06
CA ARG A 544 -19.68 14.62 -94.44
C ARG A 544 -18.64 15.41 -95.22
N LEU A 545 -18.62 16.74 -95.08
CA LEU A 545 -17.63 17.60 -95.73
C LEU A 545 -16.21 17.32 -95.22
N GLU A 546 -16.05 17.09 -93.92
CA GLU A 546 -14.74 16.75 -93.32
C GLU A 546 -14.26 15.38 -93.80
N LYS A 547 -15.16 14.38 -93.91
CA LYS A 547 -14.85 13.05 -94.46
C LYS A 547 -14.46 13.13 -95.94
N GLU A 548 -15.21 13.87 -96.76
CA GLU A 548 -14.89 14.09 -98.18
C GLU A 548 -13.53 14.76 -98.35
N LYS A 549 -13.26 15.83 -97.59
CA LYS A 549 -11.96 16.51 -97.59
C LYS A 549 -10.81 15.57 -97.23
N GLN A 550 -10.98 14.70 -96.23
CA GLN A 550 -9.95 13.73 -95.84
C GLN A 550 -9.70 12.69 -96.94
N ILE A 551 -10.76 12.17 -97.55
CA ILE A 551 -10.66 11.22 -98.68
C ILE A 551 -9.95 11.87 -99.86
N GLU A 552 -10.31 13.11 -100.20
CA GLU A 552 -9.72 13.83 -101.32
C GLU A 552 -8.23 14.15 -101.08
N LEU A 553 -7.85 14.58 -99.87
CA LEU A 553 -6.45 14.77 -99.50
C LEU A 553 -5.65 13.46 -99.54
N ALA A 554 -6.22 12.35 -99.06
CA ALA A 554 -5.58 11.04 -99.16
C ALA A 554 -5.40 10.62 -100.62
N GLN A 555 -6.39 10.87 -101.48
CA GLN A 555 -6.32 10.56 -102.90
C GLN A 555 -5.29 11.43 -103.63
N ILE A 556 -5.17 12.71 -103.29
CA ILE A 556 -4.12 13.60 -103.82
C ILE A 556 -2.73 13.12 -103.39
N ASN A 557 -2.56 12.72 -102.14
CA ASN A 557 -1.28 12.19 -101.65
C ASN A 557 -0.92 10.88 -102.35
N ILE A 558 -1.87 9.96 -102.52
CA ILE A 558 -1.65 8.72 -103.29
C ILE A 558 -1.27 9.05 -104.73
N GLN A 559 -1.91 10.04 -105.37
CA GLN A 559 -1.53 10.45 -106.73
C GLN A 559 -0.12 11.04 -106.79
N LYS A 560 0.29 11.82 -105.78
CA LYS A 560 1.66 12.34 -105.66
C LYS A 560 2.65 11.19 -105.52
N ASP A 561 2.38 10.21 -104.67
CA ASP A 561 3.26 9.06 -104.44
C ASP A 561 3.36 8.18 -105.68
N ILE A 562 2.22 7.93 -106.37
CA ILE A 562 2.21 7.25 -107.67
C ILE A 562 2.99 8.04 -108.71
N ALA A 563 2.84 9.36 -108.79
CA ALA A 563 3.56 10.20 -109.74
C ALA A 563 5.08 10.20 -109.44
N MET A 564 5.48 10.21 -108.16
CA MET A 564 6.88 10.07 -107.76
C MET A 564 7.43 8.69 -108.14
N ALA A 565 6.71 7.61 -107.83
CA ALA A 565 7.12 6.26 -108.20
C ALA A 565 7.19 6.09 -109.73
N GLN A 566 6.23 6.65 -110.48
CA GLN A 566 6.26 6.64 -111.94
C GLN A 566 7.43 7.46 -112.50
N ALA A 567 7.71 8.64 -111.94
CA ALA A 567 8.86 9.45 -112.34
C ALA A 567 10.19 8.76 -112.02
N GLU A 568 10.28 8.04 -110.90
CA GLU A 568 11.44 7.25 -110.52
C GLU A 568 11.64 6.05 -111.46
N VAL A 569 10.57 5.32 -111.79
CA VAL A 569 10.61 4.24 -112.79
C VAL A 569 10.99 4.76 -114.17
N ILE A 570 10.46 5.91 -114.61
CA ILE A 570 10.82 6.54 -115.88
C ILE A 570 12.28 7.01 -115.84
N SER A 571 12.74 7.61 -114.75
CA SER A 571 14.13 8.05 -114.57
C SER A 571 15.09 6.87 -114.64
N GLU A 572 14.78 5.76 -113.98
CA GLU A 572 15.63 4.57 -113.99
C GLU A 572 15.58 3.85 -115.35
N ALA A 573 14.41 3.80 -115.99
CA ALA A 573 14.27 3.27 -117.35
C ALA A 573 15.03 4.11 -118.39
N LEU A 574 15.02 5.45 -118.28
CA LEU A 574 15.81 6.34 -119.14
C LEU A 574 17.32 6.25 -118.84
N LYS A 575 17.73 6.02 -117.59
CA LYS A 575 19.14 5.74 -117.24
C LYS A 575 19.64 4.41 -117.79
N ALA A 576 18.81 3.37 -117.75
CA ALA A 576 19.18 2.04 -118.21
C ALA A 576 19.05 1.87 -119.73
N ALA A 577 18.22 2.68 -120.39
CA ALA A 577 18.04 2.64 -121.83
C ALA A 577 19.18 3.38 -122.55
N ASN A 578 19.95 2.65 -123.35
CA ASN A 578 20.92 3.24 -124.28
C ASN A 578 20.15 3.79 -125.50
N ILE A 579 19.62 5.02 -125.37
CA ILE A 579 18.81 5.65 -126.41
C ILE A 579 19.70 6.40 -127.38
N ASP A 580 19.87 5.84 -128.58
CA ASP A 580 20.56 6.48 -129.70
C ASP A 580 19.54 7.34 -130.48
N ILE A 581 19.50 8.65 -130.20
CA ILE A 581 18.53 9.58 -130.80
C ILE A 581 18.99 9.98 -132.20
N VAL A 582 18.53 9.23 -133.21
CA VAL A 582 18.75 9.56 -134.63
C VAL A 582 17.61 10.44 -135.13
N GLY A 583 17.71 11.76 -134.92
CA GLY A 583 16.99 12.81 -135.67
C GLY A 583 15.47 12.94 -135.49
N GLY A 584 15.03 13.91 -134.68
CA GLY A 584 13.66 14.43 -134.61
C GLY A 584 13.07 14.51 -133.19
N GLU A 585 13.59 15.41 -132.34
CA GLU A 585 13.29 15.53 -130.90
C GLU A 585 11.81 15.74 -130.53
N THR A 586 10.97 16.28 -131.41
CA THR A 586 9.60 16.69 -131.06
C THR A 586 8.54 15.59 -131.18
N MET A 587 8.74 14.54 -131.96
CA MET A 587 7.72 13.48 -132.18
C MET A 587 7.79 12.33 -131.16
N PHE A 588 8.90 12.21 -130.43
CA PHE A 588 9.12 11.14 -129.45
C PHE A 588 8.47 11.45 -128.09
N PHE A 589 8.54 12.71 -127.65
CA PHE A 589 7.96 13.15 -126.36
C PHE A 589 6.42 13.09 -126.36
N ASP A 590 5.77 13.56 -127.42
CA ASP A 590 4.30 13.61 -127.51
C ASP A 590 3.63 12.22 -127.51
N LYS A 591 4.26 11.21 -128.11
CA LYS A 591 3.69 9.84 -128.16
C LYS A 591 3.76 9.10 -126.83
N ILE A 592 4.80 9.34 -126.02
CA ILE A 592 4.92 8.70 -124.70
C ILE A 592 3.98 9.37 -123.69
N VAL A 593 3.88 10.70 -123.69
CA VAL A 593 3.03 11.43 -122.75
C VAL A 593 1.53 11.23 -123.06
N GLY A 594 1.12 11.17 -124.33
CA GLY A 594 -0.30 11.04 -124.72
C GLY A 594 -0.96 9.68 -124.40
N SER A 595 -0.19 8.61 -124.23
CA SER A 595 -0.71 7.26 -123.92
C SER A 595 -1.03 7.06 -122.44
N ILE A 596 -0.43 7.85 -121.54
CA ILE A 596 -0.63 7.77 -120.08
C ILE A 596 -1.85 8.60 -119.63
N THR A 597 -2.22 9.65 -120.37
CA THR A 597 -3.35 10.55 -120.04
C THR A 597 -4.72 10.03 -120.49
N SER A 598 -4.80 9.13 -121.47
CA SER A 598 -6.08 8.70 -122.06
C SER A 598 -6.85 7.65 -121.24
N GLY A 599 -6.25 7.09 -120.18
CA GLY A 599 -6.90 6.11 -119.29
C GLY A 599 -7.71 6.69 -118.13
N LYS A 600 -7.48 7.96 -117.74
CA LYS A 600 -8.08 8.58 -116.54
C LYS A 600 -9.42 9.31 -116.78
N SER A 601 -9.83 9.52 -118.04
CA SER A 601 -11.09 10.21 -118.36
C SER A 601 -12.32 9.30 -118.39
N ALA A 602 -12.14 7.98 -118.59
CA ALA A 602 -13.24 7.01 -118.68
C ALA A 602 -13.81 6.57 -117.31
N ASP A 603 -12.98 6.57 -116.25
CA ASP A 603 -13.34 6.05 -114.92
C ASP A 603 -14.20 7.04 -114.09
N ARG A 604 -14.17 8.33 -114.44
CA ARG A 604 -14.92 9.40 -113.77
C ARG A 604 -16.41 9.49 -114.12
N LEU A 605 -16.88 8.76 -115.13
CA LEU A 605 -18.28 8.79 -115.58
C LEU A 605 -19.14 7.64 -115.04
N ILE A 606 -18.54 6.58 -114.49
CA ILE A 606 -19.26 5.36 -114.06
C ILE A 606 -19.59 5.37 -112.54
N SER A 607 -18.99 6.26 -111.77
CA SER A 607 -19.08 6.30 -110.29
C SER A 607 -20.13 7.25 -109.70
N ASN A 608 -20.91 7.99 -110.51
CA ASN A 608 -21.80 9.07 -110.05
C ASN A 608 -23.31 8.86 -110.33
N SER A 609 -23.84 7.64 -110.30
CA SER A 609 -25.30 7.42 -110.47
C SER A 609 -25.87 6.39 -109.50
N ASP A 610 -26.19 6.84 -108.29
CA ASP A 610 -26.88 6.04 -107.25
C ASP A 610 -28.35 5.73 -107.61
N VAL A 611 -28.97 6.51 -108.50
CA VAL A 611 -30.39 6.38 -108.87
C VAL A 611 -30.71 5.10 -109.66
N LEU A 612 -29.71 4.49 -110.30
CA LEU A 612 -29.89 3.25 -111.07
C LEU A 612 -29.66 1.97 -110.25
N SER A 613 -28.96 2.04 -109.11
CA SER A 613 -28.76 0.88 -108.24
C SER A 613 -30.01 0.58 -107.40
N GLU A 614 -30.69 1.63 -106.92
CA GLU A 614 -31.83 1.50 -106.01
C GLU A 614 -33.09 0.91 -106.69
N VAL A 615 -33.30 1.21 -107.98
CA VAL A 615 -34.41 0.66 -108.80
C VAL A 615 -34.22 -0.83 -109.10
N LYS A 616 -32.97 -1.27 -109.30
CA LYS A 616 -32.66 -2.69 -109.55
C LYS A 616 -32.93 -3.54 -108.31
N ASP A 617 -32.59 -3.04 -107.13
CA ASP A 617 -32.67 -3.80 -105.89
C ASP A 617 -34.10 -3.96 -105.36
N THR A 618 -35.02 -3.02 -105.66
CA THR A 618 -36.44 -3.15 -105.28
C THR A 618 -37.31 -3.91 -106.29
N PHE A 619 -36.98 -3.89 -107.59
CA PHE A 619 -37.79 -4.54 -108.62
C PHE A 619 -37.31 -5.94 -109.03
N PHE A 620 -36.03 -6.28 -108.81
CA PHE A 620 -35.43 -7.50 -109.37
C PHE A 620 -34.57 -8.32 -108.38
N SER A 621 -34.84 -8.27 -107.07
CA SER A 621 -34.19 -9.18 -106.11
C SER A 621 -34.82 -10.59 -106.18
N THR A 622 -34.13 -11.48 -106.90
CA THR A 622 -34.55 -12.83 -107.29
C THR A 622 -34.30 -13.92 -106.23
N ASP A 623 -34.55 -13.66 -104.93
CA ASP A 623 -34.12 -14.63 -103.90
C ASP A 623 -35.08 -14.91 -102.73
N THR A 624 -36.41 -14.77 -102.92
CA THR A 624 -37.42 -15.54 -102.14
C THR A 624 -38.81 -15.38 -102.78
N GLY A 625 -39.28 -16.43 -103.47
CA GLY A 625 -40.42 -16.38 -104.38
C GLY A 625 -41.81 -16.27 -103.73
N THR A 626 -42.29 -15.05 -103.51
CA THR A 626 -43.73 -14.74 -103.51
C THR A 626 -43.97 -13.44 -104.28
N ASN A 627 -44.44 -13.57 -105.52
CA ASN A 627 -44.68 -12.44 -106.41
C ASN A 627 -45.79 -11.54 -105.84
N PHE A 628 -45.56 -10.22 -105.87
CA PHE A 628 -46.53 -9.16 -105.52
C PHE A 628 -47.94 -9.38 -106.09
N LYS A 629 -48.03 -10.01 -107.27
CA LYS A 629 -49.28 -10.39 -107.96
C LYS A 629 -50.13 -11.41 -107.20
N ASP A 630 -49.53 -12.37 -106.50
CA ASP A 630 -50.25 -13.43 -105.79
C ASP A 630 -50.81 -12.92 -104.45
N LYS A 631 -50.11 -11.99 -103.79
CA LYS A 631 -50.60 -11.30 -102.58
C LYS A 631 -51.83 -10.45 -102.86
N ILE A 632 -51.87 -9.73 -103.98
CA ILE A 632 -53.05 -8.92 -104.37
C ILE A 632 -54.24 -9.82 -104.71
N ARG A 633 -54.03 -10.97 -105.36
CA ARG A 633 -55.12 -11.90 -105.71
C ARG A 633 -55.74 -12.55 -104.46
N GLY A 634 -54.91 -12.93 -103.49
CA GLY A 634 -55.37 -13.46 -102.20
C GLY A 634 -56.25 -12.48 -101.43
N PHE A 635 -55.93 -11.18 -101.46
CA PHE A 635 -56.78 -10.16 -100.83
C PHE A 635 -58.11 -9.94 -101.58
N VAL A 636 -58.14 -10.05 -102.91
CA VAL A 636 -59.37 -9.91 -103.69
C VAL A 636 -60.35 -11.07 -103.42
N ASP A 637 -59.86 -12.30 -103.31
CA ASP A 637 -60.69 -13.47 -102.97
C ASP A 637 -61.17 -13.43 -101.51
N GLN A 638 -60.34 -12.95 -100.58
CA GLN A 638 -60.68 -12.85 -99.16
C GLN A 638 -61.80 -11.82 -98.87
N PHE A 639 -61.91 -10.76 -99.66
CA PHE A 639 -62.89 -9.70 -99.46
C PHE A 639 -64.15 -9.81 -100.35
N GLY A 640 -64.33 -10.93 -101.07
CA GLY A 640 -65.59 -11.28 -101.74
C GLY A 640 -66.07 -10.29 -102.82
N ILE A 641 -65.14 -9.59 -103.47
CA ILE A 641 -65.44 -8.54 -104.45
C ILE A 641 -65.85 -9.18 -105.79
N SER A 642 -67.05 -8.86 -106.29
CA SER A 642 -67.54 -9.44 -107.54
C SER A 642 -66.79 -8.88 -108.76
N SER A 643 -66.67 -9.69 -109.82
CA SER A 643 -65.94 -9.34 -111.06
C SER A 643 -66.50 -8.10 -111.77
N GLU A 644 -67.74 -7.71 -111.48
CA GLU A 644 -68.36 -6.49 -111.99
C GLU A 644 -67.88 -5.23 -111.26
N GLU A 645 -67.59 -5.33 -109.95
CA GLU A 645 -67.07 -4.23 -109.13
C GLU A 645 -65.61 -3.88 -109.48
N LEU A 646 -64.78 -4.87 -109.82
CA LEU A 646 -63.40 -4.69 -110.29
C LEU A 646 -63.30 -3.89 -111.60
N ARG A 647 -64.34 -3.89 -112.44
CA ARG A 647 -64.33 -3.14 -113.71
C ARG A 647 -64.79 -1.70 -113.54
N ASN A 648 -65.64 -1.42 -112.55
CA ASN A 648 -66.33 -0.14 -112.42
C ASN A 648 -65.77 0.78 -111.32
N LEU A 649 -64.86 0.30 -110.47
CA LEU A 649 -64.22 1.10 -109.41
C LEU A 649 -62.76 1.45 -109.75
N SER A 650 -62.36 2.67 -109.38
CA SER A 650 -60.95 3.10 -109.35
C SER A 650 -60.16 2.32 -108.29
N ILE A 651 -58.86 2.13 -108.49
CA ILE A 651 -57.98 1.40 -107.55
C ILE A 651 -58.01 2.02 -106.15
N SER A 652 -58.05 3.35 -106.06
CA SER A 652 -58.19 4.06 -104.78
C SER A 652 -59.53 3.73 -104.08
N ALA A 653 -60.65 3.77 -104.81
CA ALA A 653 -61.97 3.41 -104.28
C ALA A 653 -62.07 1.92 -103.88
N LEU A 654 -61.44 1.02 -104.65
CA LEU A 654 -61.36 -0.41 -104.34
C LEU A 654 -60.60 -0.63 -103.02
N LEU A 655 -59.41 -0.03 -102.87
CA LEU A 655 -58.60 -0.12 -101.66
C LEU A 655 -59.32 0.47 -100.45
N LEU A 656 -60.05 1.58 -100.62
CA LEU A 656 -60.85 2.18 -99.54
C LEU A 656 -61.99 1.26 -99.09
N LYS A 657 -62.66 0.58 -100.02
CA LYS A 657 -63.69 -0.43 -99.70
C LYS A 657 -63.09 -1.63 -98.98
N MET A 658 -61.91 -2.11 -99.42
CA MET A 658 -61.19 -3.22 -98.76
C MET A 658 -60.74 -2.84 -97.34
N ILE A 659 -60.28 -1.60 -97.12
CA ILE A 659 -59.97 -1.09 -95.77
C ILE A 659 -61.22 -1.08 -94.89
N GLY A 660 -62.37 -0.68 -95.45
CA GLY A 660 -63.64 -0.67 -94.73
C GLY A 660 -64.19 -2.06 -94.39
N GLN A 661 -63.84 -3.09 -95.16
CA GLN A 661 -64.26 -4.49 -94.94
C GLN A 661 -63.23 -5.34 -94.17
N ALA A 662 -62.01 -4.85 -93.98
CA ALA A 662 -61.01 -5.52 -93.17
C ALA A 662 -61.40 -5.47 -91.68
N GLU A 663 -61.58 -6.64 -91.06
CA GLU A 663 -61.85 -6.74 -89.62
C GLU A 663 -60.56 -6.58 -88.79
N ASP A 664 -59.38 -6.89 -89.35
CA ASP A 664 -58.08 -6.87 -88.69
C ASP A 664 -57.24 -5.59 -88.97
N ASP A 665 -56.61 -5.03 -87.95
CA ASP A 665 -55.86 -3.77 -87.99
C ASP A 665 -54.54 -3.90 -88.77
N GLU A 666 -53.94 -5.09 -88.84
CA GLU A 666 -52.73 -5.32 -89.63
C GLU A 666 -53.02 -5.22 -91.14
N SER A 667 -54.15 -5.79 -91.57
CA SER A 667 -54.62 -5.71 -92.97
C SER A 667 -55.02 -4.27 -93.37
N LYS A 668 -55.63 -3.51 -92.44
CA LYS A 668 -55.93 -2.08 -92.67
C LYS A 668 -54.67 -1.24 -92.86
N ASN A 669 -53.61 -1.51 -92.09
CA ASN A 669 -52.34 -0.81 -92.22
C ASN A 669 -51.67 -1.09 -93.57
N VAL A 670 -51.63 -2.35 -94.01
CA VAL A 670 -51.06 -2.73 -95.32
C VAL A 670 -51.85 -2.10 -96.47
N LEU A 671 -53.18 -2.15 -96.44
CA LEU A 671 -54.03 -1.55 -97.47
C LEU A 671 -53.92 -0.01 -97.49
N SER A 672 -53.74 0.62 -96.33
CA SER A 672 -53.52 2.07 -96.21
C SER A 672 -52.15 2.49 -96.78
N GLN A 673 -51.11 1.69 -96.56
CA GLN A 673 -49.80 1.89 -97.18
C GLN A 673 -49.87 1.72 -98.70
N LEU A 674 -50.55 0.69 -99.20
CA LEU A 674 -50.77 0.51 -100.64
C LEU A 674 -51.54 1.67 -101.27
N LYS A 675 -52.56 2.20 -100.58
CA LYS A 675 -53.26 3.43 -101.01
C LYS A 675 -52.29 4.59 -101.17
N SER A 676 -51.46 4.86 -100.16
CA SER A 676 -50.47 5.95 -100.23
C SER A 676 -49.44 5.76 -101.37
N LEU A 677 -49.03 4.52 -101.63
CA LEU A 677 -48.14 4.18 -102.73
C LEU A 677 -48.79 4.44 -104.10
N THR A 678 -50.06 4.06 -104.28
CA THR A 678 -50.78 4.32 -105.54
C THR A 678 -51.06 5.80 -105.80
N GLU A 679 -51.23 6.60 -104.73
CA GLU A 679 -51.32 8.07 -104.82
C GLU A 679 -49.98 8.69 -105.21
N THR A 680 -48.87 8.18 -104.65
CA THR A 680 -47.51 8.67 -104.96
C THR A 680 -47.10 8.32 -106.39
N LEU A 681 -47.49 7.14 -106.89
CA LEU A 681 -47.25 6.69 -108.27
C LEU A 681 -48.21 7.31 -109.29
N GLY A 682 -49.21 8.10 -108.86
CA GLY A 682 -50.16 8.76 -109.76
C GLY A 682 -51.15 7.83 -110.48
N ILE A 683 -51.30 6.58 -110.02
CA ILE A 683 -52.16 5.56 -110.64
C ILE A 683 -53.48 5.34 -109.89
N SER A 684 -53.73 6.09 -108.81
CA SER A 684 -54.89 5.98 -107.91
C SER A 684 -56.26 6.15 -108.59
N ASN A 685 -56.35 6.96 -109.65
CA ASN A 685 -57.59 7.26 -110.37
C ASN A 685 -57.88 6.32 -111.55
N ASN A 686 -57.01 5.34 -111.82
CA ASN A 686 -57.24 4.38 -112.89
C ASN A 686 -58.23 3.29 -112.42
N ASN A 687 -59.12 2.83 -113.32
CA ASN A 687 -60.03 1.72 -113.04
C ASN A 687 -59.24 0.42 -112.88
N ALA A 688 -59.58 -0.42 -111.91
CA ALA A 688 -58.80 -1.64 -111.65
C ALA A 688 -58.76 -2.60 -112.87
N GLY A 689 -59.75 -2.55 -113.76
CA GLY A 689 -59.75 -3.26 -115.05
C GLY A 689 -58.69 -2.79 -116.07
N SER A 690 -58.13 -1.57 -115.96
CA SER A 690 -57.09 -1.09 -116.88
C SER A 690 -55.67 -1.56 -116.54
N LEU A 691 -55.48 -2.25 -115.40
CA LEU A 691 -54.22 -2.86 -114.98
C LEU A 691 -54.08 -4.34 -115.39
N GLY A 692 -54.93 -4.83 -116.30
CA GLY A 692 -54.80 -6.18 -116.87
C GLY A 692 -55.36 -7.31 -116.01
N PHE A 693 -56.19 -6.99 -115.01
CA PHE A 693 -57.00 -7.97 -114.28
C PHE A 693 -58.29 -8.23 -115.09
N LYS A 694 -58.44 -9.45 -115.63
CA LYS A 694 -59.66 -9.90 -116.31
C LYS A 694 -60.54 -10.69 -115.37
#